data_AF-A0AAU9I8I9-F1
#
_entry.id   AF-A0AAU9I8I9-F1
#
_cell.length_a   1.000
_cell.length_b   1.000
_cell.length_c   1.000
_cell.angle_alpha   90.00
_cell.angle_beta   90.00
_cell.angle_gamma   90.00
#
_symmetry.space_group_name_H-M   'P 1'
#
loop_
_entity.id
_entity.type
_entity.pdbx_description
1 polymer ?
#
loop_
_entity_poly.entity_id
_entity_poly.type
_entity_poly.pdbx_seq_one_letter_code
_entity_poly.pdbx_strand_id
1 'polypeptide(L)'
;MWTQAVAILAILSQCFGQLLAEIIYSSHTDAILIASISSAINQKFFLKVEINEVFINTDLNIENLSEESDIIFDLSESASISEIIKDFTKKHQIILVSIQNPANSYTDWQYFTHPTNLENLMALSSILSFLNWEKFIIIFDENTIDYLKDFKDQFLLKQLVPFFFSNKETQTFSDNFIGKVVKSTGIRNIAILNQWKSASKLVKSLRNKNMMKEGIGIILGSWSWWDVNENGILGYTESGLENATGYYSYEALACVKLMDLILTFPSSSNNLELIDYLEQNTINHHPIPSFTIMNSYNNEKRRVGAMADGAIIWNDDLIFVGNSSSIPNSPTTPINIWIADGKTNPGFANSELPYSIKAGARYALLSYKQKTHFLDGFDIVLTHTDCGAEVYEPAFSLKCFSELKGNPGIVFMTTPLPTTLFGNLISMKALNITMPVISEYATPQALESKTNYPQFMRIAGYDLYHTSVLTTLINVFGWKNIVLILENSTDNIAIHDYIVNWAEEFKINIANKEEDRWIMLSYNHTRFDTVKDWMKRIIDLKVRPMLFYVTPPFEYNAIVDFYEAGLRQGNCIFLLTNRVAFVQTKVNGDVAKQRLRELLYGALIIMEAEYIGEYGQEILKELQEYYYPLFYSDWKCLSFDAAMLILNGLKYTLAQGDDYEDNSVFNANLRLQKFLSCSGTVSIESDSNNRNSATLGIYNMRWNESTGLIYESLTGTYSVGSKQLFTFFDNIIWFSNKTTLPDDKIVYDNGCPFDKSEIRFSAKGAAIFYSSSSFIFIVAIIISFYVWKKRWHAKDPEPIKKSRIQFEDYIAMIAVFIDFFQFLSLGPDFSYDVISTKVSSWVSINIGWLNKGEKLWIYANCAVVIVALWVFFSIQIAFNLFEKSDNTFSSTIRAMSKLSLTIIGNLGFLPLISVFLSSFACYESIGPNIKQTFVHQDCSTFCWQDKHIIWATLSIISLLIYLPSAIYFRPFVDTMSNGNIKSKPLFMMAKGVLQVSAIILSKTLKVYYAGLHGLIYILLVSIFTAFCIKLKPYNYGRVNLWLIMSYLAVIWSVSLSSISSISSYQSIPLWLTADFIGWALLTFTGLYIQAWYCPSMLFTEENGDIGVLFRFQLGKSINADKINQIIRERKFESARFSSNFLNLSDRTQNNFIVDKGKDCKKGEVLPFKLSYH
;
A
#
# COMPACT_ATOMS: atom_id res chain seq x y z
N MET A 1 -92.09 36.49 66.68
CA MET A 1 -90.83 35.88 67.19
C MET A 1 -89.87 35.45 66.09
N TRP A 2 -90.27 35.26 64.81
CA TRP A 2 -89.32 34.96 63.71
C TRP A 2 -88.72 36.19 63.02
N THR A 3 -89.30 37.38 63.16
CA THR A 3 -88.79 38.64 62.58
C THR A 3 -87.76 39.37 63.46
N GLN A 4 -87.57 38.96 64.72
CA GLN A 4 -86.53 39.50 65.61
C GLN A 4 -85.23 38.69 65.62
N ALA A 5 -85.24 37.45 65.10
CA ALA A 5 -84.02 36.63 64.98
C ALA A 5 -83.16 37.01 63.76
N VAL A 6 -83.76 37.52 62.68
CA VAL A 6 -83.04 37.93 61.46
C VAL A 6 -82.37 39.31 61.63
N ALA A 7 -82.94 40.19 62.45
CA ALA A 7 -82.34 41.50 62.74
C ALA A 7 -81.09 41.40 63.64
N ILE A 8 -81.02 40.39 64.53
CA ILE A 8 -79.84 40.19 65.40
C ILE A 8 -78.68 39.53 64.63
N LEU A 9 -78.97 38.69 63.63
CA LEU A 9 -77.93 38.16 62.73
C LEU A 9 -77.41 39.21 61.74
N ALA A 10 -78.26 40.13 61.27
CA ALA A 10 -77.81 41.25 60.42
C ALA A 10 -76.96 42.28 61.21
N ILE A 11 -77.32 42.58 62.46
CA ILE A 11 -76.57 43.51 63.32
C ILE A 11 -75.27 42.89 63.86
N LEU A 12 -75.20 41.56 64.04
CA LEU A 12 -73.94 40.88 64.35
C LEU A 12 -72.99 40.80 63.14
N SER A 13 -73.49 40.84 61.90
CA SER A 13 -72.63 40.95 60.72
C SER A 13 -72.06 42.36 60.51
N GLN A 14 -72.80 43.41 60.91
CA GLN A 14 -72.34 44.81 60.80
C GLN A 14 -71.36 45.27 61.89
N CYS A 15 -71.12 44.46 62.93
CA CYS A 15 -70.13 44.77 63.97
C CYS A 15 -68.77 44.09 63.75
N PHE A 16 -68.64 43.18 62.78
CA PHE A 16 -67.35 42.69 62.32
C PHE A 16 -67.04 43.41 61.02
N GLY A 17 -66.05 44.30 61.01
CA GLY A 17 -65.53 44.85 59.76
C GLY A 17 -65.19 43.68 58.82
N GLN A 18 -66.00 43.48 57.78
CA GLN A 18 -65.74 42.51 56.74
C GLN A 18 -64.79 43.16 55.75
N LEU A 19 -63.65 42.50 55.50
CA LEU A 19 -62.72 42.92 54.46
C LEU A 19 -63.36 42.62 53.10
N LEU A 20 -63.37 43.61 52.21
CA LEU A 20 -63.91 43.47 50.86
C LEU A 20 -62.77 43.10 49.91
N ALA A 21 -62.80 41.87 49.39
CA ALA A 21 -61.74 41.34 48.53
C ALA A 21 -62.24 41.10 47.10
N GLU A 22 -61.48 41.53 46.11
CA GLU A 22 -61.75 41.26 44.69
C GLU A 22 -60.76 40.26 44.12
N ILE A 23 -61.23 39.21 43.45
CA ILE A 23 -60.39 38.27 42.69
C ILE A 23 -60.49 38.62 41.21
N ILE A 24 -59.36 39.03 40.64
CA ILE A 24 -59.25 39.38 39.22
C ILE A 24 -58.60 38.23 38.47
N TYR A 25 -59.20 37.82 37.35
CA TYR A 25 -58.62 36.86 36.42
C TYR A 25 -58.81 37.30 34.97
N SER A 26 -58.06 36.69 34.05
CA SER A 26 -58.10 37.03 32.63
C SER A 26 -58.37 35.81 31.75
N SER A 27 -58.41 36.02 30.44
CA SER A 27 -58.46 34.92 29.46
C SER A 27 -57.20 34.04 29.45
N HIS A 28 -56.13 34.45 30.15
CA HIS A 28 -54.89 33.67 30.30
C HIS A 28 -54.89 32.81 31.56
N THR A 29 -55.75 33.11 32.54
CA THR A 29 -55.86 32.35 33.80
C THR A 29 -56.53 30.99 33.58
N ASP A 30 -55.94 29.93 34.13
CA ASP A 30 -56.53 28.59 34.05
C ASP A 30 -57.80 28.48 34.91
N ALA A 31 -58.89 27.96 34.33
CA ALA A 31 -60.16 27.78 35.03
C ALA A 31 -60.05 26.89 36.28
N ILE A 32 -59.11 25.94 36.29
CA ILE A 32 -58.86 25.06 37.45
C ILE A 32 -58.22 25.84 38.59
N LEU A 33 -57.34 26.81 38.29
CA LEU A 33 -56.71 27.68 39.29
C LEU A 33 -57.77 28.53 39.99
N ILE A 34 -58.64 29.18 39.21
CA ILE A 34 -59.76 29.98 39.73
C ILE A 34 -60.64 29.13 40.63
N ALA A 35 -61.08 27.96 40.15
CA ALA A 35 -61.93 27.06 40.94
C ALA A 35 -61.24 26.59 42.24
N SER A 36 -59.93 26.33 42.20
CA SER A 36 -59.16 25.88 43.36
C SER A 36 -59.01 26.99 44.40
N ILE A 37 -58.67 28.20 43.97
CA ILE A 37 -58.53 29.37 44.86
C ILE A 37 -59.88 29.78 45.42
N SER A 38 -60.91 29.97 44.58
CA SER A 38 -62.26 30.32 45.03
C SER A 38 -62.84 29.28 45.98
N SER A 39 -62.61 27.97 45.73
CA SER A 39 -63.03 26.92 46.66
C SER A 39 -62.27 26.99 47.99
N ALA A 40 -60.95 27.17 47.95
CA ALA A 40 -60.13 27.17 49.16
C ALA A 40 -60.43 28.38 50.06
N ILE A 41 -60.61 29.57 49.47
CA ILE A 41 -60.96 30.79 50.20
C ILE A 41 -62.40 30.71 50.73
N ASN A 42 -63.37 30.31 49.90
CA ASN A 42 -64.77 30.20 50.35
C ASN A 42 -64.95 29.16 51.47
N GLN A 43 -64.30 28.00 51.38
CA GLN A 43 -64.43 26.97 52.43
C GLN A 43 -63.90 27.46 53.79
N LYS A 44 -62.87 28.31 53.79
CA LYS A 44 -62.16 28.68 55.01
C LYS A 44 -62.63 30.02 55.61
N PHE A 45 -63.13 30.94 54.78
CA PHE A 45 -63.35 32.34 55.18
C PHE A 45 -64.74 32.92 54.88
N PHE A 46 -65.72 32.09 54.52
CA PHE A 46 -67.10 32.48 54.14
C PHE A 46 -67.79 33.54 55.03
N LEU A 47 -67.42 33.65 56.31
CA LEU A 47 -68.04 34.56 57.27
C LEU A 47 -67.32 35.91 57.44
N LYS A 48 -66.11 36.09 56.88
CA LYS A 48 -65.22 37.22 57.18
C LYS A 48 -64.79 38.06 55.97
N VAL A 49 -65.01 37.58 54.75
CA VAL A 49 -64.55 38.21 53.51
C VAL A 49 -65.65 38.08 52.45
N GLU A 50 -66.04 39.19 51.83
CA GLU A 50 -66.90 39.19 50.64
C GLU A 50 -66.00 39.15 49.39
N ILE A 51 -66.27 38.21 48.47
CA ILE A 51 -65.42 37.94 47.31
C ILE A 51 -66.18 38.27 46.03
N ASN A 52 -65.68 39.24 45.27
CA ASN A 52 -66.17 39.54 43.92
C ASN A 52 -65.18 39.05 42.87
N GLU A 53 -65.68 38.27 41.91
CA GLU A 53 -64.89 37.71 40.81
C GLU A 53 -65.01 38.60 39.56
N VAL A 54 -63.88 39.14 39.08
CA VAL A 54 -63.83 40.09 37.95
C VAL A 54 -62.99 39.55 36.80
N PHE A 55 -63.59 39.41 35.61
CA PHE A 55 -62.91 38.98 34.38
C PHE A 55 -62.44 40.18 33.53
N ILE A 56 -61.13 40.25 33.24
CA ILE A 56 -60.53 41.29 32.41
C ILE A 56 -59.98 40.68 31.11
N ASN A 57 -60.49 41.13 29.95
CA ASN A 57 -60.08 40.61 28.65
C ASN A 57 -59.14 41.55 27.87
N THR A 58 -59.12 42.84 28.19
CA THR A 58 -58.30 43.90 27.55
C THR A 58 -58.12 45.10 28.49
N ASP A 59 -57.13 45.95 28.24
CA ASP A 59 -56.78 47.18 28.98
C ASP A 59 -57.95 48.16 29.22
N LEU A 60 -59.06 48.02 28.48
CA LEU A 60 -60.23 48.91 28.52
C LEU A 60 -61.28 48.57 29.60
N ASN A 61 -61.14 47.48 30.36
CA ASN A 61 -62.17 47.00 31.31
C ASN A 61 -61.91 47.37 32.79
N ILE A 62 -61.02 48.32 33.08
CA ILE A 62 -60.61 48.69 34.46
C ILE A 62 -61.77 49.33 35.26
N GLU A 63 -62.75 49.94 34.58
CA GLU A 63 -63.92 50.57 35.22
C GLU A 63 -64.80 49.58 36.02
N ASN A 64 -64.57 48.26 35.87
CA ASN A 64 -65.29 47.23 36.62
C ASN A 64 -64.65 46.91 37.99
N LEU A 65 -63.49 47.49 38.32
CA LEU A 65 -62.84 47.29 39.62
C LEU A 65 -63.47 48.22 40.67
N SER A 66 -63.78 47.68 41.85
CA SER A 66 -64.33 48.48 42.94
C SER A 66 -63.27 49.36 43.58
N GLU A 67 -63.54 50.66 43.68
CA GLU A 67 -62.74 51.58 44.49
C GLU A 67 -62.94 51.35 46.00
N GLU A 68 -63.94 50.55 46.40
CA GLU A 68 -64.25 50.21 47.80
C GLU A 68 -63.58 48.91 48.27
N SER A 69 -62.81 48.22 47.42
CA SER A 69 -62.08 47.01 47.82
C SER A 69 -60.90 47.33 48.73
N ASP A 70 -60.76 46.56 49.81
CA ASP A 70 -59.59 46.65 50.70
C ASP A 70 -58.40 45.88 50.11
N ILE A 71 -58.68 44.76 49.44
CA ILE A 71 -57.69 43.85 48.90
C ILE A 71 -58.09 43.38 47.50
N ILE A 72 -57.15 43.35 46.57
CA ILE A 72 -57.31 42.79 45.23
C ILE A 72 -56.35 41.61 45.06
N PHE A 73 -56.87 40.44 44.70
CA PHE A 73 -56.13 39.26 44.28
C PHE A 73 -56.01 39.24 42.76
N ASP A 74 -54.82 39.50 42.25
CA ASP A 74 -54.51 39.42 40.83
C ASP A 74 -54.05 38.01 40.45
N LEU A 75 -54.97 37.27 39.81
CA LEU A 75 -54.77 35.96 39.19
C LEU A 75 -54.64 36.04 37.67
N SER A 76 -54.49 37.23 37.08
CA SER A 76 -54.67 37.45 35.64
C SER A 76 -53.62 36.77 34.74
N GLU A 77 -52.53 36.22 35.29
CA GLU A 77 -51.39 35.60 34.56
C GLU A 77 -50.87 36.42 33.34
N SER A 78 -51.15 37.72 33.30
CA SER A 78 -50.76 38.64 32.23
C SER A 78 -50.01 39.83 32.82
N ALA A 79 -48.74 40.00 32.43
CA ALA A 79 -47.92 41.10 32.92
C ALA A 79 -48.50 42.49 32.59
N SER A 80 -49.11 42.65 31.40
CA SER A 80 -49.73 43.92 30.99
C SER A 80 -50.97 44.25 31.81
N ILE A 81 -51.79 43.24 32.12
CA ILE A 81 -52.99 43.42 32.96
C ILE A 81 -52.57 43.70 34.41
N SER A 82 -51.55 43.00 34.91
CA SER A 82 -51.04 43.19 36.27
C SER A 82 -50.41 44.56 36.50
N GLU A 83 -49.72 45.12 35.51
CA GLU A 83 -49.18 46.49 35.59
C GLU A 83 -50.31 47.52 35.69
N ILE A 84 -51.39 47.32 34.93
CA ILE A 84 -52.59 48.14 34.99
C ILE A 84 -53.28 48.03 36.36
N ILE A 85 -53.46 46.81 36.88
CA ILE A 85 -54.06 46.58 38.20
C ILE A 85 -53.20 47.24 39.29
N LYS A 86 -51.87 47.14 39.17
CA LYS A 86 -50.92 47.77 40.09
C LYS A 86 -51.03 49.29 40.10
N ASP A 87 -51.15 49.93 38.95
CA ASP A 87 -51.35 51.38 38.88
C ASP A 87 -52.69 51.81 39.49
N PHE A 88 -53.75 51.00 39.28
CA PHE A 88 -55.05 51.20 39.89
C PHE A 88 -54.98 51.08 41.43
N THR A 89 -54.45 49.98 41.95
CA THR A 89 -54.38 49.73 43.40
C THR A 89 -53.54 50.78 44.11
N LYS A 90 -52.42 51.20 43.51
CA LYS A 90 -51.56 52.28 44.03
C LYS A 90 -52.29 53.62 44.07
N LYS A 91 -53.07 53.95 43.05
CA LYS A 91 -53.84 55.20 42.99
C LYS A 91 -54.94 55.24 44.05
N HIS A 92 -55.56 54.09 44.34
CA HIS A 92 -56.70 53.97 45.24
C HIS A 92 -56.34 53.45 46.65
N GLN A 93 -55.06 53.24 46.96
CA GLN A 93 -54.60 52.73 48.27
C GLN A 93 -55.25 51.38 48.63
N ILE A 94 -55.29 50.48 47.65
CA ILE A 94 -55.81 49.12 47.79
C ILE A 94 -54.62 48.16 47.87
N ILE A 95 -54.69 47.16 48.73
CA ILE A 95 -53.65 46.15 48.84
C ILE A 95 -53.76 45.18 47.66
N LEU A 96 -52.73 45.10 46.84
CA LEU A 96 -52.65 44.15 45.73
C LEU A 96 -51.90 42.89 46.17
N VAL A 97 -52.57 41.76 46.18
CA VAL A 97 -51.97 40.43 46.28
C VAL A 97 -51.86 39.84 44.89
N SER A 98 -50.66 39.57 44.41
CA SER A 98 -50.45 38.94 43.10
C SER A 98 -49.86 37.54 43.26
N ILE A 99 -50.36 36.59 42.48
CA ILE A 99 -49.73 35.27 42.31
C ILE A 99 -48.58 35.32 41.29
N GLN A 100 -48.41 36.44 40.60
CA GLN A 100 -47.30 36.61 39.66
C GLN A 100 -45.97 36.75 40.40
N ASN A 101 -44.89 36.46 39.71
CA ASN A 101 -43.57 36.41 40.32
C ASN A 101 -42.98 37.84 40.46
N PRO A 102 -42.52 38.28 41.64
CA PRO A 102 -41.99 39.64 41.83
C PRO A 102 -40.73 39.92 41.03
N ALA A 103 -40.73 41.03 40.30
CA ALA A 103 -39.71 41.36 39.31
C ALA A 103 -38.66 42.40 39.71
N ASN A 104 -38.46 42.78 41.00
CA ASN A 104 -37.21 43.39 41.55
C ASN A 104 -37.37 44.09 42.91
N SER A 105 -38.57 44.49 43.30
CA SER A 105 -38.79 45.16 44.58
C SER A 105 -40.25 45.11 44.93
N TYR A 106 -40.53 44.81 46.20
CA TYR A 106 -41.84 45.03 46.77
C TYR A 106 -42.14 46.53 46.74
N THR A 107 -43.38 46.88 46.38
CA THR A 107 -43.89 48.25 46.53
C THR A 107 -44.82 48.28 47.72
N ASP A 108 -44.95 49.42 48.40
CA ASP A 108 -45.71 49.60 49.65
C ASP A 108 -47.18 49.11 49.61
N TRP A 109 -47.74 48.81 48.43
CA TRP A 109 -49.12 48.32 48.22
C TRP A 109 -49.22 46.97 47.50
N GLN A 110 -48.11 46.30 47.18
CA GLN A 110 -48.11 45.04 46.42
C GLN A 110 -47.40 43.93 47.18
N TYR A 111 -48.12 42.84 47.43
CA TYR A 111 -47.64 41.64 48.08
C TYR A 111 -47.76 40.46 47.13
N PHE A 112 -46.80 39.55 47.23
CA PHE A 112 -46.77 38.33 46.44
C PHE A 112 -47.06 37.14 47.33
N THR A 113 -47.72 36.12 46.77
CA THR A 113 -48.01 34.86 47.48
C THR A 113 -46.77 33.98 47.62
N HIS A 114 -45.74 34.26 46.82
CA HIS A 114 -44.50 33.49 46.73
C HIS A 114 -43.26 34.37 46.97
N PRO A 115 -42.16 33.79 47.50
CA PRO A 115 -40.84 34.41 47.61
C PRO A 115 -40.33 34.94 46.27
N THR A 116 -39.42 35.90 46.31
CA THR A 116 -38.75 36.36 45.08
C THR A 116 -37.91 35.29 44.40
N ASN A 117 -37.64 35.49 43.10
CA ASN A 117 -36.65 34.70 42.36
C ASN A 117 -35.29 34.68 43.07
N LEU A 118 -34.88 35.81 43.66
CA LEU A 118 -33.65 35.92 44.42
C LEU A 118 -33.67 35.04 45.67
N GLU A 119 -34.75 35.07 46.46
CA GLU A 119 -34.90 34.22 47.65
C GLU A 119 -34.95 32.73 47.29
N ASN A 120 -35.63 32.36 46.21
CA ASN A 120 -35.60 31.00 45.67
C ASN A 120 -34.19 30.56 45.26
N LEU A 121 -33.40 31.46 44.65
CA LEU A 121 -32.00 31.21 44.32
C LEU A 121 -31.11 31.08 45.57
N MET A 122 -31.35 31.87 46.62
CA MET A 122 -30.67 31.72 47.91
C MET A 122 -30.97 30.36 48.55
N ALA A 123 -32.23 29.91 48.49
CA ALA A 123 -32.60 28.58 48.98
C ALA A 123 -31.89 27.47 48.21
N LEU A 124 -31.86 27.57 46.87
CA LEU A 124 -31.08 26.66 46.03
C LEU A 124 -29.60 26.70 46.41
N SER A 125 -29.01 27.88 46.62
CA SER A 125 -27.60 28.03 47.04
C SER A 125 -27.29 27.29 48.32
N SER A 126 -28.15 27.41 49.34
CA SER A 126 -27.99 26.68 50.60
C SER A 126 -28.07 25.16 50.39
N ILE A 127 -28.98 24.69 49.53
CA ILE A 127 -29.12 23.25 49.23
C ILE A 127 -27.88 22.74 48.49
N LEU A 128 -27.41 23.46 47.48
CA LEU A 128 -26.21 23.11 46.72
C LEU A 128 -24.96 23.09 47.62
N SER A 129 -24.82 24.09 48.51
CA SER A 129 -23.73 24.15 49.48
C SER A 129 -23.78 22.98 50.46
N PHE A 130 -24.98 22.59 50.91
CA PHE A 130 -25.16 21.44 51.79
C PHE A 130 -24.77 20.13 51.09
N LEU A 131 -25.22 19.93 49.85
CA LEU A 131 -24.90 18.75 49.05
C LEU A 131 -23.45 18.73 48.54
N ASN A 132 -22.69 19.80 48.78
CA ASN A 132 -21.33 19.98 48.29
C ASN A 132 -21.24 19.88 46.74
N TRP A 133 -22.23 20.43 46.04
CA TRP A 133 -22.27 20.44 44.58
C TRP A 133 -21.47 21.62 44.02
N GLU A 134 -20.22 21.38 43.66
CA GLU A 134 -19.35 22.42 43.09
C GLU A 134 -19.67 22.75 41.62
N LYS A 135 -20.17 21.78 40.86
CA LYS A 135 -20.48 21.89 39.42
C LYS A 135 -21.87 21.34 39.14
N PHE A 136 -22.73 22.18 38.55
CA PHE A 136 -24.11 21.81 38.23
C PHE A 136 -24.66 22.65 37.07
N ILE A 137 -25.70 22.13 36.43
CA ILE A 137 -26.48 22.82 35.40
C ILE A 137 -27.67 23.49 36.09
N ILE A 138 -27.99 24.72 35.69
CA ILE A 138 -29.26 25.36 36.06
C ILE A 138 -30.09 25.61 34.80
N ILE A 139 -31.33 25.11 34.80
CA ILE A 139 -32.29 25.32 33.71
C ILE A 139 -33.40 26.22 34.21
N PHE A 140 -33.61 27.35 33.55
CA PHE A 140 -34.49 28.42 34.04
C PHE A 140 -35.28 29.10 32.92
N ASP A 141 -36.26 29.92 33.30
CA ASP A 141 -37.15 30.65 32.39
C ASP A 141 -36.74 32.12 32.20
N GLU A 142 -37.54 32.86 31.42
CA GLU A 142 -37.20 34.23 30.98
C GLU A 142 -37.16 35.20 32.16
N ASN A 143 -38.07 35.00 33.10
CA ASN A 143 -38.23 35.83 34.29
C ASN A 143 -37.07 35.65 35.28
N THR A 144 -36.25 34.62 35.12
CA THR A 144 -35.15 34.29 36.04
C THR A 144 -33.78 34.76 35.51
N ILE A 145 -33.67 35.20 34.24
CA ILE A 145 -32.39 35.52 33.56
C ILE A 145 -31.57 36.57 34.31
N ASP A 146 -32.18 37.71 34.65
CA ASP A 146 -31.42 38.85 35.19
C ASP A 146 -30.93 38.57 36.61
N TYR A 147 -31.70 37.81 37.40
CA TYR A 147 -31.31 37.39 38.75
C TYR A 147 -30.12 36.43 38.76
N LEU A 148 -29.99 35.60 37.72
CA LEU A 148 -28.87 34.65 37.65
C LEU A 148 -27.52 35.33 37.45
N LYS A 149 -27.49 36.53 36.84
CA LYS A 149 -26.27 37.32 36.72
C LYS A 149 -25.81 37.78 38.10
N ASP A 150 -26.72 38.40 38.85
CA ASP A 150 -26.44 38.90 40.21
C ASP A 150 -26.09 37.75 41.16
N PHE A 151 -26.82 36.64 41.06
CA PHE A 151 -26.60 35.43 41.85
C PHE A 151 -25.21 34.82 41.59
N LYS A 152 -24.79 34.73 40.33
CA LYS A 152 -23.47 34.21 39.97
C LYS A 152 -22.34 35.06 40.56
N ASP A 153 -22.50 36.38 40.55
CA ASP A 153 -21.50 37.32 41.06
C ASP A 153 -21.45 37.34 42.59
N GLN A 154 -22.60 37.23 43.26
CA GLN A 154 -22.68 37.26 44.73
C GLN A 154 -22.18 35.96 45.41
N PHE A 155 -22.47 34.80 44.82
CA PHE A 155 -22.24 33.51 45.50
C PHE A 155 -20.98 32.77 45.03
N LEU A 156 -20.12 33.40 44.22
CA LEU A 156 -18.85 32.82 43.74
C LEU A 156 -19.00 31.40 43.17
N LEU A 157 -20.13 31.10 42.53
CA LEU A 157 -20.42 29.81 41.91
C LEU A 157 -19.59 29.68 40.63
N LYS A 158 -18.30 29.40 40.80
CA LYS A 158 -17.30 29.40 39.73
C LYS A 158 -17.61 28.43 38.59
N GLN A 159 -18.48 27.43 38.79
CA GLN A 159 -18.77 26.39 37.80
C GLN A 159 -20.28 26.17 37.53
N LEU A 160 -21.08 27.23 37.64
CA LEU A 160 -22.49 27.25 37.20
C LEU A 160 -22.59 27.22 35.66
N VAL A 161 -23.38 26.29 35.10
CA VAL A 161 -23.71 26.26 33.66
C VAL A 161 -25.20 26.61 33.45
N PRO A 162 -25.52 27.86 33.10
CA PRO A 162 -26.89 28.31 32.92
C PRO A 162 -27.44 27.97 31.53
N PHE A 163 -28.64 27.39 31.48
CA PHE A 163 -29.42 27.23 30.24
C PHE A 163 -30.84 27.76 30.37
N PHE A 164 -31.28 28.48 29.34
CA PHE A 164 -32.64 28.99 29.21
C PHE A 164 -33.55 27.95 28.54
N PHE A 165 -34.78 27.79 29.05
CA PHE A 165 -35.80 26.93 28.46
C PHE A 165 -37.20 27.57 28.56
N SER A 166 -37.85 27.81 27.41
CA SER A 166 -39.18 28.44 27.37
C SER A 166 -40.33 27.45 27.59
N ASN A 167 -41.39 27.90 28.27
CA ASN A 167 -42.60 27.11 28.50
C ASN A 167 -43.40 26.78 27.22
N LYS A 168 -43.21 27.56 26.15
CA LYS A 168 -43.88 27.38 24.84
C LYS A 168 -43.29 26.22 24.03
N GLU A 169 -42.17 25.66 24.46
CA GLU A 169 -41.47 24.63 23.71
C GLU A 169 -42.17 23.27 23.70
N THR A 170 -42.00 22.55 22.59
CA THR A 170 -42.57 21.20 22.40
C THR A 170 -41.78 20.13 23.17
N GLN A 171 -42.37 18.96 23.40
CA GLN A 171 -41.64 17.82 23.98
C GLN A 171 -40.42 17.42 23.13
N THR A 172 -40.54 17.44 21.80
CA THR A 172 -39.43 17.12 20.89
C THR A 172 -38.29 18.12 21.00
N PHE A 173 -38.59 19.42 21.16
CA PHE A 173 -37.56 20.42 21.45
C PHE A 173 -36.89 20.13 22.80
N SER A 174 -37.67 19.79 23.83
CA SER A 174 -37.16 19.43 25.16
C SER A 174 -36.23 18.21 25.12
N ASP A 175 -36.61 17.15 24.38
CA ASP A 175 -35.76 15.97 24.20
C ASP A 175 -34.44 16.35 23.50
N ASN A 176 -34.49 17.18 22.45
CA ASN A 176 -33.30 17.67 21.76
C ASN A 176 -32.43 18.58 22.63
N PHE A 177 -33.04 19.45 23.43
CA PHE A 177 -32.34 20.33 24.37
C PHE A 177 -31.62 19.51 25.44
N ILE A 178 -32.31 18.55 26.07
CA ILE A 178 -31.65 17.65 27.03
C ILE A 178 -30.52 16.87 26.37
N GLY A 179 -30.70 16.34 25.16
CA GLY A 179 -29.65 15.59 24.46
C GLY A 179 -28.45 16.45 24.06
N LYS A 180 -28.68 17.52 23.29
CA LYS A 180 -27.64 18.35 22.65
C LYS A 180 -26.96 19.32 23.60
N VAL A 181 -27.68 19.77 24.63
CA VAL A 181 -27.23 20.88 25.49
C VAL A 181 -26.90 20.38 26.88
N VAL A 182 -27.76 19.58 27.50
CA VAL A 182 -27.59 19.15 28.91
C VAL A 182 -26.68 17.93 29.01
N LYS A 183 -27.07 16.81 28.37
CA LYS A 183 -26.33 15.54 28.39
C LYS A 183 -24.93 15.69 27.83
N SER A 184 -24.75 16.51 26.80
CA SER A 184 -23.46 16.80 26.16
C SER A 184 -22.46 17.54 27.05
N THR A 185 -22.89 18.12 28.19
CA THR A 185 -21.96 18.73 29.16
C THR A 185 -21.29 17.70 30.09
N GLY A 186 -21.82 16.48 30.17
CA GLY A 186 -21.38 15.45 31.11
C GLY A 186 -21.64 15.76 32.60
N ILE A 187 -22.28 16.89 32.92
CA ILE A 187 -22.59 17.28 34.30
C ILE A 187 -23.80 16.49 34.79
N ARG A 188 -23.67 15.89 35.99
CA ARG A 188 -24.67 14.98 36.58
C ARG A 188 -25.64 15.65 37.56
N ASN A 189 -25.36 16.89 37.91
CA ASN A 189 -26.12 17.65 38.89
C ASN A 189 -26.91 18.74 38.17
N ILE A 190 -28.23 18.70 38.31
CA ILE A 190 -29.16 19.52 37.53
C ILE A 190 -30.13 20.21 38.50
N ALA A 191 -30.18 21.53 38.46
CA ALA A 191 -31.20 22.33 39.10
C ALA A 191 -32.18 22.85 38.03
N ILE A 192 -33.48 22.73 38.25
CA ILE A 192 -34.51 23.23 37.35
C ILE A 192 -35.35 24.25 38.12
N LEU A 193 -35.22 25.52 37.72
CA LEU A 193 -35.99 26.66 38.23
C LEU A 193 -36.88 27.19 37.09
N ASN A 194 -37.88 26.42 36.73
CA ASN A 194 -38.77 26.73 35.61
C ASN A 194 -40.23 26.50 36.02
N GLN A 195 -41.18 27.02 35.24
CA GLN A 195 -42.59 26.72 35.47
C GLN A 195 -42.85 25.21 35.46
N TRP A 196 -43.79 24.75 36.28
CA TRP A 196 -44.09 23.33 36.48
C TRP A 196 -44.33 22.55 35.18
N LYS A 197 -45.02 23.14 34.20
CA LYS A 197 -45.29 22.53 32.88
C LYS A 197 -43.97 22.24 32.14
N SER A 198 -43.04 23.19 32.16
CA SER A 198 -41.71 23.05 31.57
C SER A 198 -40.87 22.05 32.33
N ALA A 199 -40.86 22.11 33.67
CA ALA A 199 -40.12 21.20 34.52
C ALA A 199 -40.54 19.74 34.30
N SER A 200 -41.86 19.49 34.20
CA SER A 200 -42.39 18.16 33.88
C SER A 200 -41.93 17.67 32.48
N LYS A 201 -41.95 18.52 31.45
CA LYS A 201 -41.40 18.20 30.11
C LYS A 201 -39.91 17.88 30.15
N LEU A 202 -39.13 18.68 30.89
CA LEU A 202 -37.68 18.53 31.05
C LEU A 202 -37.34 17.22 31.75
N VAL A 203 -38.02 16.91 32.86
CA VAL A 203 -37.82 15.65 33.59
C VAL A 203 -38.21 14.44 32.75
N LYS A 204 -39.32 14.51 32.00
CA LYS A 204 -39.67 13.49 31.01
C LYS A 204 -38.60 13.32 29.93
N SER A 205 -37.98 14.42 29.51
CA SER A 205 -36.88 14.42 28.54
C SER A 205 -35.59 13.81 29.12
N LEU A 206 -35.27 14.08 30.39
CA LEU A 206 -34.17 13.43 31.12
C LEU A 206 -34.37 11.91 31.14
N ARG A 207 -35.59 11.43 31.37
CA ARG A 207 -35.93 10.01 31.27
C ARG A 207 -35.77 9.48 29.85
N ASN A 208 -36.36 10.15 28.86
CA ASN A 208 -36.29 9.75 27.44
C ASN A 208 -34.85 9.68 26.92
N LYS A 209 -33.95 10.51 27.45
CA LYS A 209 -32.52 10.57 27.10
C LYS A 209 -31.62 9.79 28.06
N ASN A 210 -32.18 8.84 28.81
CA ASN A 210 -31.46 7.94 29.71
C ASN A 210 -30.57 8.63 30.77
N MET A 211 -31.01 9.80 31.26
CA MET A 211 -30.37 10.54 32.35
C MET A 211 -31.04 10.28 33.71
N MET A 212 -32.01 9.37 33.81
CA MET A 212 -32.66 9.03 35.09
C MET A 212 -32.03 7.77 35.71
N LYS A 213 -30.72 7.82 36.02
CA LYS A 213 -29.94 6.70 36.57
C LYS A 213 -29.14 7.08 37.81
N GLU A 214 -28.59 6.07 38.48
CA GLU A 214 -27.78 6.25 39.69
C GLU A 214 -26.62 7.24 39.48
N GLY A 215 -26.41 8.09 40.50
CA GLY A 215 -25.37 9.11 40.52
C GLY A 215 -25.74 10.42 39.83
N ILE A 216 -27.01 10.62 39.50
CA ILE A 216 -27.56 11.89 38.97
C ILE A 216 -28.35 12.59 40.07
N GLY A 217 -28.05 13.86 40.27
CA GLY A 217 -28.72 14.73 41.22
C GLY A 217 -29.66 15.68 40.49
N ILE A 218 -30.93 15.71 40.89
CA ILE A 218 -31.91 16.65 40.34
C ILE A 218 -32.57 17.41 41.48
N ILE A 219 -32.52 18.74 41.41
CA ILE A 219 -33.21 19.66 42.31
C ILE A 219 -34.25 20.44 41.50
N LEU A 220 -35.49 20.50 41.97
CA LEU A 220 -36.53 21.35 41.42
C LEU A 220 -36.83 22.49 42.39
N GLY A 221 -37.02 23.69 41.83
CA GLY A 221 -37.52 24.83 42.60
C GLY A 221 -38.95 24.65 43.10
N SER A 222 -39.38 25.55 43.98
CA SER A 222 -40.71 25.63 44.60
C SER A 222 -41.85 25.42 43.63
N TRP A 223 -41.96 26.24 42.58
CA TRP A 223 -42.97 26.08 41.54
C TRP A 223 -42.72 24.88 40.60
N SER A 224 -41.49 24.41 40.45
CA SER A 224 -41.12 23.39 39.45
C SER A 224 -41.54 21.98 39.85
N TRP A 225 -41.72 21.74 41.14
CA TRP A 225 -41.88 20.40 41.73
C TRP A 225 -43.27 19.78 41.55
N TRP A 226 -44.31 20.57 41.29
CA TRP A 226 -45.68 20.16 41.59
C TRP A 226 -46.32 19.12 40.65
N ASP A 227 -45.78 18.90 39.45
CA ASP A 227 -46.25 17.89 38.48
C ASP A 227 -45.14 16.92 38.03
N VAL A 228 -44.17 16.70 38.91
CA VAL A 228 -43.09 15.74 38.73
C VAL A 228 -43.21 14.62 39.77
N ASN A 229 -43.37 13.39 39.28
CA ASN A 229 -43.57 12.18 40.08
C ASN A 229 -42.43 11.15 39.89
N GLU A 230 -41.19 11.63 39.78
CA GLU A 230 -40.02 10.77 39.61
C GLU A 230 -39.31 10.55 40.94
N ASN A 231 -38.99 9.29 41.24
CA ASN A 231 -38.21 8.95 42.43
C ASN A 231 -36.80 9.56 42.38
N GLY A 232 -36.33 9.98 43.55
CA GLY A 232 -34.96 10.42 43.75
C GLY A 232 -34.69 11.89 43.39
N ILE A 233 -35.73 12.65 43.04
CA ILE A 233 -35.60 14.09 42.82
C ILE A 233 -35.76 14.81 44.16
N LEU A 234 -34.98 15.87 44.38
CA LEU A 234 -35.14 16.79 45.49
C LEU A 234 -35.96 18.00 45.04
N GLY A 235 -36.87 18.44 45.90
CA GLY A 235 -37.61 19.69 45.73
C GLY A 235 -37.49 20.51 46.99
N TYR A 236 -37.73 21.81 46.89
CA TYR A 236 -37.94 22.64 48.06
C TYR A 236 -39.15 23.50 47.82
N THR A 237 -39.95 23.74 48.84
CA THR A 237 -41.17 24.55 48.80
C THR A 237 -41.24 25.38 50.06
N GLU A 238 -41.99 26.46 50.04
CA GLU A 238 -42.22 27.32 51.20
C GLU A 238 -42.86 26.51 52.34
N SER A 239 -42.39 26.77 53.56
CA SER A 239 -42.91 26.11 54.76
C SER A 239 -44.41 26.32 54.91
N GLY A 240 -45.18 25.24 55.10
CA GLY A 240 -46.64 25.24 55.16
C GLY A 240 -47.33 24.96 53.82
N LEU A 241 -46.59 24.91 52.70
CA LEU A 241 -47.12 24.55 51.38
C LEU A 241 -46.80 23.10 50.97
N GLU A 242 -46.03 22.36 51.78
CA GLU A 242 -45.59 20.99 51.47
C GLU A 242 -46.71 19.96 51.20
N ASN A 243 -47.92 20.23 51.68
CA ASN A 243 -49.06 19.32 51.55
C ASN A 243 -49.87 19.53 50.26
N ALA A 244 -49.42 20.39 49.35
CA ALA A 244 -50.07 20.58 48.06
C ALA A 244 -50.03 19.28 47.24
N THR A 245 -51.15 18.94 46.60
CA THR A 245 -51.30 17.73 45.76
C THR A 245 -50.93 17.96 44.30
N GLY A 246 -50.77 19.22 43.88
CA GLY A 246 -50.39 19.66 42.54
C GLY A 246 -50.28 21.19 42.46
N TYR A 247 -49.95 21.73 41.28
CA TYR A 247 -49.64 23.16 41.13
C TYR A 247 -50.79 24.08 41.57
N TYR A 248 -52.01 23.84 41.09
CA TYR A 248 -53.15 24.70 41.44
C TYR A 248 -53.49 24.65 42.94
N SER A 249 -53.27 23.50 43.61
CA SER A 249 -53.45 23.40 45.06
C SER A 249 -52.35 24.11 45.84
N TYR A 250 -51.14 24.20 45.27
CA TYR A 250 -50.01 24.93 45.82
C TYR A 250 -50.28 26.44 45.81
N GLU A 251 -50.71 26.98 44.67
CA GLU A 251 -51.12 28.39 44.52
C GLU A 251 -52.29 28.73 45.46
N ALA A 252 -53.28 27.84 45.54
CA ALA A 252 -54.43 28.02 46.45
C ALA A 252 -54.02 28.02 47.92
N LEU A 253 -53.11 27.12 48.34
CA LEU A 253 -52.60 27.11 49.70
C LEU A 253 -51.76 28.36 50.02
N ALA A 254 -51.00 28.87 49.06
CA ALA A 254 -50.23 30.11 49.21
C ALA A 254 -51.16 31.32 49.42
N CYS A 255 -52.21 31.45 48.60
CA CYS A 255 -53.25 32.48 48.77
C CYS A 255 -53.93 32.36 50.14
N VAL A 256 -54.33 31.14 50.54
CA VAL A 256 -54.97 30.89 51.83
C VAL A 256 -54.05 31.24 53.00
N LYS A 257 -52.76 30.94 52.91
CA LYS A 257 -51.79 31.24 53.96
C LYS A 257 -51.62 32.75 54.15
N LEU A 258 -51.58 33.52 53.06
CA LEU A 258 -51.53 34.98 53.13
C LEU A 258 -52.84 35.56 53.67
N MET A 259 -53.99 35.00 53.27
CA MET A 259 -55.30 35.38 53.80
C MET A 259 -55.46 35.07 55.30
N ASP A 260 -54.98 33.92 55.76
CA ASP A 260 -54.93 33.61 57.20
C ASP A 260 -54.17 34.70 57.96
N LEU A 261 -53.02 35.14 57.44
CA LEU A 261 -52.21 36.20 58.05
C LEU A 261 -52.97 37.53 58.10
N ILE A 262 -53.54 37.95 56.97
CA ILE A 262 -54.35 39.19 56.88
C ILE A 262 -55.50 39.15 57.90
N LEU A 263 -56.18 38.01 58.04
CA LEU A 263 -57.32 37.87 58.95
C LEU A 263 -56.93 37.73 60.43
N THR A 264 -55.65 37.56 60.75
CA THR A 264 -55.15 37.70 62.12
C THR A 264 -54.95 39.17 62.53
N PHE A 265 -55.00 40.10 61.58
CA PHE A 265 -54.93 41.53 61.86
C PHE A 265 -56.22 42.04 62.54
N PRO A 266 -56.15 42.88 63.57
CA PRO A 266 -57.34 43.40 64.25
C PRO A 266 -58.22 44.23 63.31
N SER A 267 -59.54 44.04 63.34
CA SER A 267 -60.48 44.67 62.40
C SER A 267 -60.81 46.15 62.64
N SER A 268 -60.00 46.89 63.43
CA SER A 268 -60.26 48.29 63.83
C SER A 268 -59.24 49.31 63.31
N SER A 269 -58.37 48.91 62.41
CA SER A 269 -57.17 49.64 61.98
C SER A 269 -57.21 49.97 60.49
N ASN A 270 -56.57 51.07 60.07
CA ASN A 270 -56.59 51.54 58.69
C ASN A 270 -55.64 50.71 57.78
N ASN A 271 -55.77 50.86 56.45
CA ASN A 271 -54.94 50.13 55.48
C ASN A 271 -53.43 50.33 55.67
N LEU A 272 -52.99 51.46 56.23
CA LEU A 272 -51.58 51.73 56.52
C LEU A 272 -51.03 50.86 57.67
N GLU A 273 -51.83 50.64 58.73
CA GLU A 273 -51.43 49.75 59.82
C GLU A 273 -51.45 48.28 59.38
N LEU A 274 -52.34 47.90 58.45
CA LEU A 274 -52.34 46.58 57.83
C LEU A 274 -51.10 46.39 56.95
N ILE A 275 -50.68 47.42 56.21
CA ILE A 275 -49.41 47.42 55.46
C ILE A 275 -48.23 47.20 56.41
N ASP A 276 -48.07 48.01 57.45
CA ASP A 276 -46.98 47.86 58.44
C ASP A 276 -46.96 46.45 59.06
N TYR A 277 -48.14 45.88 59.31
CA TYR A 277 -48.28 44.51 59.81
C TYR A 277 -47.85 43.46 58.79
N LEU A 278 -48.27 43.59 57.53
CA LEU A 278 -47.87 42.70 56.45
C LEU A 278 -46.37 42.83 56.13
N GLU A 279 -45.81 44.03 56.20
CA GLU A 279 -44.37 44.27 56.06
C GLU A 279 -43.54 43.56 57.15
N GLN A 280 -44.08 43.40 58.36
CA GLN A 280 -43.36 42.73 59.45
C GLN A 280 -43.53 41.19 59.46
N ASN A 281 -44.58 40.67 58.84
CA ASN A 281 -45.01 39.27 59.00
C ASN A 281 -45.15 38.49 57.68
N THR A 282 -45.02 39.13 56.52
CA THR A 282 -45.03 38.42 55.24
C THR A 282 -43.62 38.00 54.85
N ILE A 283 -43.56 36.86 54.15
CA ILE A 283 -42.32 36.32 53.55
C ILE A 283 -41.60 37.36 52.71
N ASN A 284 -42.36 38.25 52.07
CA ASN A 284 -41.89 39.30 51.21
C ASN A 284 -40.89 40.26 51.88
N HIS A 285 -40.87 40.37 53.22
CA HIS A 285 -39.96 41.29 53.93
C HIS A 285 -39.12 40.59 55.00
N HIS A 286 -39.17 39.26 55.05
CA HIS A 286 -38.26 38.48 55.86
C HIS A 286 -36.92 38.31 55.13
N PRO A 287 -35.76 38.50 55.80
CA PRO A 287 -34.45 38.46 55.15
C PRO A 287 -34.12 37.11 54.51
N ILE A 288 -34.70 35.99 54.99
CA ILE A 288 -34.62 34.66 54.36
C ILE A 288 -35.93 33.89 54.65
N PRO A 289 -36.72 33.51 53.63
CA PRO A 289 -37.91 32.69 53.81
C PRO A 289 -37.57 31.29 54.32
N SER A 290 -38.46 30.69 55.12
CA SER A 290 -38.32 29.28 55.52
C SER A 290 -38.87 28.35 54.42
N PHE A 291 -38.04 27.38 54.00
CA PHE A 291 -38.41 26.38 53.01
C PHE A 291 -38.43 24.99 53.63
N THR A 292 -39.42 24.17 53.29
CA THR A 292 -39.44 22.73 53.51
C THR A 292 -38.72 22.04 52.36
N ILE A 293 -37.79 21.13 52.68
CA ILE A 293 -37.12 20.30 51.67
C ILE A 293 -37.85 18.98 51.53
N MET A 294 -38.13 18.62 50.28
CA MET A 294 -38.91 17.47 49.88
C MET A 294 -38.04 16.50 49.07
N ASN A 295 -38.30 15.20 49.22
CA ASN A 295 -37.71 14.16 48.40
C ASN A 295 -38.81 13.25 47.86
N SER A 296 -38.74 12.88 46.58
CA SER A 296 -39.73 12.00 45.97
C SER A 296 -39.26 10.56 46.08
N TYR A 297 -40.09 9.72 46.68
CA TYR A 297 -39.79 8.29 46.84
C TYR A 297 -41.08 7.47 46.78
N ASN A 298 -41.07 6.39 45.99
CA ASN A 298 -42.25 5.56 45.71
C ASN A 298 -43.47 6.36 45.22
N ASN A 299 -43.24 7.36 44.36
CA ASN A 299 -44.26 8.32 43.90
C ASN A 299 -44.92 9.15 45.01
N GLU A 300 -44.37 9.16 46.23
CA GLU A 300 -44.79 10.01 47.34
C GLU A 300 -43.78 11.15 47.52
N LYS A 301 -44.28 12.34 47.86
CA LYS A 301 -43.47 13.51 48.19
C LYS A 301 -43.34 13.55 49.71
N ARG A 302 -42.13 13.34 50.24
CA ARG A 302 -41.87 13.29 51.68
C ARG A 302 -41.03 14.48 52.10
N ARG A 303 -41.40 15.08 53.23
CA ARG A 303 -40.57 16.06 53.91
C ARG A 303 -39.34 15.36 54.46
N VAL A 304 -38.16 15.87 54.13
CA VAL A 304 -36.87 15.31 54.55
C VAL A 304 -36.01 16.31 55.32
N GLY A 305 -36.34 17.60 55.23
CA GLY A 305 -35.64 18.65 55.95
C GLY A 305 -36.38 19.99 55.89
N ALA A 306 -35.75 21.02 56.43
CA ALA A 306 -36.19 22.40 56.34
C ALA A 306 -34.99 23.34 56.32
N MET A 307 -35.19 24.51 55.73
CA MET A 307 -34.27 25.63 55.71
C MET A 307 -34.81 26.75 56.58
N ALA A 308 -34.00 27.20 57.53
CA ALA A 308 -34.28 28.34 58.39
C ALA A 308 -32.99 29.16 58.55
N ASP A 309 -33.10 30.48 58.40
CA ASP A 309 -31.98 31.43 58.53
C ASP A 309 -30.73 31.08 57.67
N GLY A 310 -30.95 30.59 56.45
CA GLY A 310 -29.85 30.23 55.53
C GLY A 310 -29.23 28.85 55.79
N ALA A 311 -29.53 28.21 56.93
CA ALA A 311 -29.04 26.89 57.30
C ALA A 311 -30.06 25.79 56.98
N ILE A 312 -29.56 24.62 56.61
CA ILE A 312 -30.40 23.45 56.35
C ILE A 312 -30.34 22.46 57.51
N ILE A 313 -31.52 22.04 57.97
CA ILE A 313 -31.73 21.03 59.00
C ILE A 313 -32.39 19.82 58.35
N TRP A 314 -31.76 18.65 58.43
CA TRP A 314 -32.25 17.39 57.85
C TRP A 314 -32.76 16.45 58.93
N ASN A 315 -33.85 15.76 58.64
CA ASN A 315 -34.52 14.87 59.57
C ASN A 315 -34.57 13.42 59.08
N ASP A 316 -34.42 13.17 57.78
CA ASP A 316 -34.56 11.85 57.15
C ASP A 316 -33.47 11.59 56.10
N ASP A 317 -33.26 10.32 55.75
CA ASP A 317 -32.32 9.89 54.72
C ASP A 317 -32.76 10.36 53.31
N LEU A 318 -31.79 10.77 52.50
CA LEU A 318 -32.02 11.19 51.12
C LEU A 318 -31.94 10.01 50.16
N ILE A 319 -32.88 9.98 49.23
CA ILE A 319 -32.84 9.07 48.08
C ILE A 319 -32.66 9.90 46.83
N PHE A 320 -31.67 9.55 46.02
CA PHE A 320 -31.36 10.16 44.74
C PHE A 320 -31.83 9.28 43.59
N VAL A 321 -31.77 9.83 42.38
CA VAL A 321 -32.16 9.14 41.15
C VAL A 321 -31.47 7.77 41.07
N GLY A 322 -32.21 6.74 40.65
CA GLY A 322 -31.74 5.35 40.69
C GLY A 322 -31.89 4.66 42.04
N ASN A 323 -32.62 5.27 42.99
CA ASN A 323 -32.81 4.78 44.36
C ASN A 323 -31.50 4.69 45.17
N SER A 324 -30.54 5.56 44.88
CA SER A 324 -29.25 5.59 45.59
C SER A 324 -29.35 6.47 46.83
N SER A 325 -28.80 6.02 47.95
CA SER A 325 -28.63 6.87 49.15
C SER A 325 -27.35 7.70 49.11
N SER A 326 -26.52 7.52 48.08
CA SER A 326 -25.27 8.25 47.93
C SER A 326 -25.49 9.63 47.29
N ILE A 327 -24.89 10.67 47.88
CA ILE A 327 -24.96 12.02 47.34
C ILE A 327 -24.20 12.07 46.00
N PRO A 328 -24.81 12.56 44.90
CA PRO A 328 -24.17 12.73 43.60
C PRO A 328 -23.03 13.76 43.62
N ASN A 329 -21.84 13.35 44.04
CA ASN A 329 -20.70 14.26 44.20
C ASN A 329 -19.70 14.20 43.05
N SER A 330 -19.90 13.33 42.05
CA SER A 330 -18.98 13.24 40.93
C SER A 330 -19.22 14.38 39.93
N PRO A 331 -18.23 15.27 39.69
CA PRO A 331 -18.39 16.39 38.77
C PRO A 331 -18.43 15.97 37.29
N THR A 332 -18.16 14.69 37.00
CA THR A 332 -18.02 14.18 35.63
C THR A 332 -18.77 12.87 35.43
N THR A 333 -19.25 12.63 34.21
CA THR A 333 -19.88 11.38 33.82
C THR A 333 -18.85 10.35 33.36
N PRO A 334 -18.64 9.24 34.11
CA PRO A 334 -17.88 8.10 33.61
C PRO A 334 -18.53 7.48 32.38
N ILE A 335 -17.72 7.23 31.35
CA ILE A 335 -18.06 6.44 30.18
C ILE A 335 -17.13 5.24 30.14
N ASN A 336 -17.70 4.04 30.29
CA ASN A 336 -16.94 2.79 30.32
C ASN A 336 -16.70 2.27 28.90
N ILE A 337 -15.44 2.06 28.56
CA ILE A 337 -14.99 1.36 27.36
C ILE A 337 -14.37 0.04 27.80
N TRP A 338 -14.86 -1.07 27.29
CA TRP A 338 -14.28 -2.38 27.60
C TRP A 338 -13.09 -2.67 26.72
N ILE A 339 -12.02 -3.19 27.33
CA ILE A 339 -10.79 -3.53 26.62
C ILE A 339 -10.36 -4.96 26.97
N ALA A 340 -10.30 -5.82 25.95
CA ALA A 340 -9.79 -7.19 26.07
C ALA A 340 -8.26 -7.18 25.99
N ASP A 341 -7.59 -6.88 27.12
CA ASP A 341 -6.13 -6.81 27.18
C ASP A 341 -5.47 -8.03 27.85
N GLY A 342 -6.26 -8.96 28.38
CA GLY A 342 -5.80 -10.27 28.88
C GLY A 342 -4.91 -10.18 30.12
N LYS A 343 -5.07 -9.13 30.92
CA LYS A 343 -4.22 -8.84 32.09
C LYS A 343 -4.26 -9.94 33.16
N THR A 344 -5.38 -10.64 33.31
CA THR A 344 -5.60 -11.63 34.37
C THR A 344 -5.98 -13.03 33.86
N ASN A 345 -5.86 -13.26 32.54
CA ASN A 345 -6.22 -14.44 31.76
C ASN A 345 -6.27 -15.76 32.59
N PRO A 346 -7.42 -16.14 33.16
CA PRO A 346 -7.48 -17.22 34.13
C PRO A 346 -7.21 -18.58 33.46
N GLY A 347 -6.16 -19.26 33.90
CA GLY A 347 -5.77 -20.60 33.41
C GLY A 347 -4.80 -20.59 32.21
N PHE A 348 -4.38 -19.42 31.73
CA PHE A 348 -3.35 -19.27 30.70
C PHE A 348 -2.22 -18.38 31.23
N ALA A 349 -1.00 -18.51 30.68
CA ALA A 349 0.07 -17.58 31.03
C ALA A 349 -0.33 -16.16 30.59
N ASN A 350 -0.04 -15.13 31.40
CA ASN A 350 -0.32 -13.74 31.04
C ASN A 350 0.21 -13.46 29.64
N SER A 351 -0.68 -13.13 28.71
CA SER A 351 -0.31 -12.91 27.32
C SER A 351 0.31 -11.54 27.19
N GLU A 352 1.61 -11.47 26.89
CA GLU A 352 2.29 -10.19 26.67
C GLU A 352 1.73 -9.45 25.44
N LEU A 353 1.16 -10.18 24.47
CA LEU A 353 0.83 -9.62 23.16
C LEU A 353 -0.43 -8.72 23.15
N PRO A 354 -1.66 -9.19 23.45
CA PRO A 354 -2.83 -8.32 23.61
C PRO A 354 -2.56 -7.14 24.53
N TYR A 355 -1.97 -7.39 25.71
CA TYR A 355 -1.65 -6.32 26.66
C TYR A 355 -0.72 -5.27 26.05
N SER A 356 0.30 -5.67 25.31
CA SER A 356 1.26 -4.77 24.67
C SER A 356 0.63 -3.96 23.52
N ILE A 357 -0.24 -4.57 22.71
CA ILE A 357 -0.96 -3.87 21.64
C ILE A 357 -1.92 -2.82 22.22
N LYS A 358 -2.65 -3.18 23.29
CA LYS A 358 -3.58 -2.27 23.98
C LYS A 358 -2.90 -1.08 24.69
N ALA A 359 -1.57 -1.04 24.74
CA ALA A 359 -0.84 0.15 25.17
C ALA A 359 -1.16 1.38 24.33
N GLY A 360 -1.40 1.21 23.02
CA GLY A 360 -1.83 2.29 22.13
C GLY A 360 -3.14 2.95 22.56
N ALA A 361 -4.17 2.14 22.83
CA ALA A 361 -5.46 2.62 23.34
C ALA A 361 -5.36 3.33 24.69
N ARG A 362 -4.55 2.79 25.62
CA ARG A 362 -4.28 3.43 26.92
C ARG A 362 -3.60 4.79 26.74
N TYR A 363 -2.63 4.87 25.84
CA TYR A 363 -1.97 6.13 25.52
C TYR A 363 -2.89 7.12 24.84
N ALA A 364 -3.75 6.70 23.92
CA ALA A 364 -4.76 7.56 23.30
C ALA A 364 -5.60 8.28 24.36
N LEU A 365 -6.04 7.56 25.38
CA LEU A 365 -6.81 8.13 26.49
C LEU A 365 -5.99 9.02 27.42
N LEU A 366 -4.73 8.69 27.67
CA LEU A 366 -3.83 9.57 28.42
C LEU A 366 -3.60 10.89 27.67
N SER A 367 -3.31 10.80 26.37
CA SER A 367 -3.13 11.97 25.50
C SER A 367 -4.41 12.81 25.43
N TYR A 368 -5.58 12.16 25.44
CA TYR A 368 -6.89 12.81 25.53
C TYR A 368 -7.04 13.56 26.86
N LYS A 369 -6.70 12.94 28.01
CA LYS A 369 -6.80 13.58 29.33
C LYS A 369 -5.89 14.80 29.47
N GLN A 370 -4.77 14.83 28.75
CA GLN A 370 -3.83 15.97 28.76
C GLN A 370 -4.28 17.12 27.85
N LYS A 371 -5.03 16.84 26.77
CA LYS A 371 -5.59 17.86 25.88
C LYS A 371 -6.81 18.49 26.53
N THR A 372 -6.69 19.74 27.00
CA THR A 372 -7.81 20.48 27.59
C THR A 372 -8.97 20.58 26.58
N HIS A 373 -10.20 20.31 27.01
CA HIS A 373 -11.45 20.50 26.25
C HIS A 373 -11.87 19.48 25.17
N PHE A 374 -11.39 18.23 25.14
CA PHE A 374 -11.87 17.29 24.12
C PHE A 374 -13.29 16.73 24.40
N LEU A 375 -13.60 16.29 25.63
CA LEU A 375 -14.97 15.99 26.13
C LEU A 375 -15.09 16.49 27.58
N ASP A 376 -15.32 17.79 27.75
CA ASP A 376 -15.48 18.38 29.09
C ASP A 376 -16.63 17.74 29.86
N GLY A 377 -16.41 17.48 31.14
CA GLY A 377 -17.42 16.87 32.01
C GLY A 377 -17.57 15.35 31.87
N PHE A 378 -16.79 14.68 31.03
CA PHE A 378 -16.76 13.22 30.95
C PHE A 378 -15.43 12.65 31.43
N ASP A 379 -15.49 11.53 32.15
CA ASP A 379 -14.31 10.72 32.45
C ASP A 379 -14.37 9.43 31.64
N ILE A 380 -13.45 9.27 30.70
CA ILE A 380 -13.40 8.05 29.90
C ILE A 380 -12.60 7.00 30.70
N VAL A 381 -13.28 5.90 31.04
CA VAL A 381 -12.74 4.82 31.88
C VAL A 381 -12.54 3.58 31.00
N LEU A 382 -11.29 3.09 30.94
CA LEU A 382 -11.03 1.76 30.39
C LEU A 382 -11.32 0.71 31.46
N THR A 383 -12.34 -0.10 31.21
CA THR A 383 -12.63 -1.27 32.03
C THR A 383 -11.95 -2.48 31.40
N HIS A 384 -10.95 -3.00 32.10
CA HIS A 384 -10.25 -4.21 31.71
C HIS A 384 -11.19 -5.42 31.77
N THR A 385 -11.11 -6.28 30.76
CA THR A 385 -11.79 -7.57 30.76
C THR A 385 -10.88 -8.65 30.15
N ASP A 386 -10.98 -9.86 30.67
CA ASP A 386 -10.32 -11.04 30.10
C ASP A 386 -11.21 -11.78 29.09
N CYS A 387 -12.44 -11.30 28.82
CA CYS A 387 -13.36 -12.00 27.92
C CYS A 387 -12.77 -12.12 26.51
N GLY A 388 -12.28 -13.32 26.20
CA GLY A 388 -11.68 -13.68 24.92
C GLY A 388 -10.54 -12.78 24.49
N ALA A 389 -9.56 -12.56 25.36
CA ALA A 389 -8.36 -11.79 25.03
C ALA A 389 -7.38 -12.58 24.14
N GLU A 390 -7.21 -13.88 24.37
CA GLU A 390 -6.20 -14.69 23.67
C GLU A 390 -6.75 -15.99 23.09
N VAL A 391 -7.39 -16.82 23.91
CA VAL A 391 -7.97 -18.11 23.50
C VAL A 391 -9.48 -18.06 23.66
N TYR A 392 -10.20 -18.52 22.63
CA TYR A 392 -11.63 -18.72 22.76
C TYR A 392 -11.94 -20.07 23.39
N GLU A 393 -12.47 -20.02 24.61
CA GLU A 393 -13.15 -21.13 25.24
C GLU A 393 -14.64 -20.74 25.39
N PRO A 394 -15.58 -21.47 24.75
CA PRO A 394 -16.98 -21.09 24.70
C PRO A 394 -17.65 -20.89 26.06
N ALA A 395 -17.44 -21.80 27.02
CA ALA A 395 -18.12 -21.75 28.32
C ALA A 395 -17.66 -20.56 29.17
N PHE A 396 -16.35 -20.33 29.20
CA PHE A 396 -15.69 -19.19 29.82
C PHE A 396 -16.15 -17.89 29.16
N SER A 397 -16.14 -17.80 27.83
CA SER A 397 -16.53 -16.58 27.13
C SER A 397 -18.00 -16.24 27.38
N LEU A 398 -18.91 -17.23 27.34
CA LEU A 398 -20.32 -17.03 27.68
C LEU A 398 -20.50 -16.58 29.13
N LYS A 399 -19.82 -17.24 30.08
CA LYS A 399 -19.86 -16.85 31.49
C LYS A 399 -19.34 -15.41 31.68
N CYS A 400 -18.18 -15.11 31.13
CA CYS A 400 -17.52 -13.81 31.23
C CYS A 400 -18.42 -12.69 30.68
N PHE A 401 -18.95 -12.83 29.46
CA PHE A 401 -19.86 -11.83 28.88
C PHE A 401 -21.20 -11.75 29.62
N SER A 402 -21.67 -12.84 30.23
CA SER A 402 -22.90 -12.80 31.03
C SER A 402 -22.76 -11.98 32.31
N GLU A 403 -21.59 -12.01 32.95
CA GLU A 403 -21.26 -11.20 34.13
C GLU A 403 -21.16 -9.71 33.77
N LEU A 404 -20.66 -9.41 32.57
CA LEU A 404 -20.54 -8.03 32.08
C LEU A 404 -21.87 -7.41 31.60
N LYS A 405 -22.90 -8.22 31.33
CA LYS A 405 -24.20 -7.75 30.83
C LYS A 405 -24.90 -6.73 31.76
N GLY A 406 -24.60 -6.76 33.05
CA GLY A 406 -25.19 -5.85 34.06
C GLY A 406 -24.60 -4.43 34.09
N ASN A 407 -23.44 -4.20 33.47
CA ASN A 407 -22.81 -2.88 33.38
C ASN A 407 -22.18 -2.71 31.99
N PRO A 408 -23.01 -2.72 30.92
CA PRO A 408 -22.51 -2.69 29.56
C PRO A 408 -21.73 -1.40 29.36
N GLY A 409 -20.44 -1.51 29.03
CA GLY A 409 -19.73 -0.40 28.42
C GLY A 409 -20.44 0.04 27.14
N ILE A 410 -19.99 1.13 26.54
CA ILE A 410 -20.59 1.64 25.29
C ILE A 410 -19.95 1.04 24.03
N VAL A 411 -18.78 0.41 24.18
CA VAL A 411 -18.02 -0.24 23.11
C VAL A 411 -17.05 -1.25 23.69
N PHE A 412 -16.79 -2.31 22.93
CA PHE A 412 -15.82 -3.35 23.26
C PHE A 412 -14.65 -3.38 22.28
N MET A 413 -13.47 -3.02 22.77
CA MET A 413 -12.21 -3.18 22.05
C MET A 413 -11.69 -4.61 22.26
N THR A 414 -11.93 -5.47 21.27
CA THR A 414 -11.73 -6.92 21.38
C THR A 414 -10.31 -7.37 20.99
N THR A 415 -10.05 -8.68 20.96
CA THR A 415 -8.75 -9.26 20.59
C THR A 415 -8.39 -9.01 19.11
N PRO A 416 -7.09 -8.88 18.79
CA PRO A 416 -6.62 -8.90 17.40
C PRO A 416 -6.62 -10.31 16.78
N LEU A 417 -6.82 -11.37 17.57
CA LEU A 417 -6.69 -12.75 17.11
C LEU A 417 -7.98 -13.23 16.42
N PRO A 418 -7.93 -13.64 15.14
CA PRO A 418 -9.08 -14.07 14.35
C PRO A 418 -10.02 -15.08 15.02
N THR A 419 -9.46 -16.22 15.46
CA THR A 419 -10.23 -17.34 16.03
C THR A 419 -10.96 -16.91 17.28
N THR A 420 -10.29 -16.14 18.13
CA THR A 420 -10.84 -15.69 19.40
C THR A 420 -11.91 -14.60 19.21
N LEU A 421 -11.71 -13.72 18.24
CA LEU A 421 -12.70 -12.73 17.83
C LEU A 421 -13.99 -13.37 17.32
N PHE A 422 -13.91 -14.36 16.42
CA PHE A 422 -15.11 -15.06 15.94
C PHE A 422 -15.91 -15.65 17.09
N GLY A 423 -15.22 -16.30 18.02
CA GLY A 423 -15.84 -16.85 19.22
C GLY A 423 -16.52 -15.78 20.08
N ASN A 424 -15.86 -14.64 20.30
CA ASN A 424 -16.43 -13.52 21.06
C ASN A 424 -17.72 -13.00 20.42
N LEU A 425 -17.73 -12.79 19.10
CA LEU A 425 -18.93 -12.31 18.39
C LEU A 425 -20.08 -13.31 18.48
N ILE A 426 -19.79 -14.61 18.41
CA ILE A 426 -20.80 -15.67 18.59
C ILE A 426 -21.37 -15.65 20.02
N SER A 427 -20.50 -15.59 21.04
CA SER A 427 -20.93 -15.56 22.44
C SER A 427 -21.74 -14.31 22.78
N MET A 428 -21.34 -13.14 22.29
CA MET A 428 -22.10 -11.89 22.46
C MET A 428 -23.47 -11.97 21.79
N LYS A 429 -23.54 -12.50 20.56
CA LYS A 429 -24.82 -12.73 19.85
C LYS A 429 -25.73 -13.68 20.61
N ALA A 430 -25.20 -14.76 21.17
CA ALA A 430 -25.95 -15.72 21.98
C ALA A 430 -26.55 -15.09 23.25
N LEU A 431 -25.88 -14.09 23.82
CA LEU A 431 -26.33 -13.37 25.02
C LEU A 431 -27.20 -12.14 24.71
N ASN A 432 -27.48 -11.88 23.43
CA ASN A 432 -28.16 -10.69 22.92
C ASN A 432 -27.47 -9.38 23.33
N ILE A 433 -26.14 -9.36 23.29
CA ILE A 433 -25.33 -8.17 23.52
C ILE A 433 -25.13 -7.46 22.17
N THR A 434 -25.67 -6.25 22.05
CA THR A 434 -25.71 -5.48 20.78
C THR A 434 -24.71 -4.33 20.74
N MET A 435 -23.74 -4.28 21.66
CA MET A 435 -22.75 -3.22 21.73
C MET A 435 -21.77 -3.25 20.55
N PRO A 436 -21.29 -2.08 20.05
CA PRO A 436 -20.23 -2.01 19.05
C PRO A 436 -18.96 -2.77 19.49
N VAL A 437 -18.34 -3.47 18.55
CA VAL A 437 -17.10 -4.25 18.74
C VAL A 437 -16.06 -3.78 17.74
N ILE A 438 -14.91 -3.34 18.23
CA ILE A 438 -13.81 -2.85 17.40
C ILE A 438 -12.58 -3.75 17.61
N SER A 439 -12.03 -4.28 16.52
CA SER A 439 -10.73 -4.98 16.53
C SER A 439 -9.66 -4.16 15.81
N GLU A 440 -8.47 -4.14 16.40
CA GLU A 440 -7.33 -3.39 15.85
C GLU A 440 -6.75 -4.06 14.60
N TYR A 441 -6.67 -5.40 14.58
CA TYR A 441 -5.85 -6.14 13.61
C TYR A 441 -6.54 -7.39 13.01
N ALA A 442 -7.85 -7.58 13.18
CA ALA A 442 -8.52 -8.74 12.60
C ALA A 442 -8.59 -8.67 11.07
N THR A 443 -7.76 -9.45 10.38
CA THR A 443 -7.67 -9.50 8.91
C THR A 443 -8.59 -10.49 8.16
N PRO A 444 -9.25 -11.51 8.76
CA PRO A 444 -10.03 -12.50 8.00
C PRO A 444 -11.15 -11.89 7.17
N GLN A 445 -11.39 -12.44 5.98
CA GLN A 445 -12.44 -11.95 5.09
C GLN A 445 -13.85 -12.20 5.63
N ALA A 446 -14.08 -13.31 6.34
CA ALA A 446 -15.43 -13.66 6.80
C ALA A 446 -16.06 -12.64 7.77
N LEU A 447 -15.27 -11.75 8.38
CA LEU A 447 -15.73 -10.68 9.25
C LEU A 447 -16.25 -9.43 8.52
N GLU A 448 -16.09 -9.37 7.19
CA GLU A 448 -16.50 -8.25 6.34
C GLU A 448 -18.04 -8.03 6.34
N SER A 449 -18.81 -9.11 6.48
CA SER A 449 -20.27 -9.09 6.35
C SER A 449 -20.95 -8.34 7.51
N LYS A 450 -21.44 -7.13 7.20
CA LYS A 450 -22.27 -6.32 8.11
C LYS A 450 -23.61 -7.00 8.45
N THR A 451 -24.12 -7.87 7.58
CA THR A 451 -25.34 -8.65 7.85
C THR A 451 -25.10 -9.68 8.94
N ASN A 452 -23.96 -10.36 8.92
CA ASN A 452 -23.63 -11.40 9.89
C ASN A 452 -23.11 -10.81 11.21
N TYR A 453 -22.35 -9.70 11.12
CA TYR A 453 -21.68 -9.04 12.24
C TYR A 453 -21.94 -7.52 12.22
N PRO A 454 -23.18 -7.05 12.46
CA PRO A 454 -23.55 -5.63 12.30
C PRO A 454 -22.84 -4.68 13.29
N GLN A 455 -22.44 -5.20 14.45
CA GLN A 455 -21.77 -4.44 15.49
C GLN A 455 -20.24 -4.42 15.32
N PHE A 456 -19.69 -5.20 14.40
CA PHE A 456 -18.24 -5.35 14.26
C PHE A 456 -17.64 -4.29 13.32
N MET A 457 -16.48 -3.77 13.69
CA MET A 457 -15.64 -2.90 12.88
C MET A 457 -14.17 -3.27 13.07
N ARG A 458 -13.34 -3.08 12.05
CA ARG A 458 -11.89 -3.25 12.15
C ARG A 458 -11.11 -2.03 11.67
N ILE A 459 -9.95 -1.82 12.29
CA ILE A 459 -9.02 -0.73 11.93
C ILE A 459 -7.99 -1.20 10.89
N ALA A 460 -7.54 -2.45 10.96
CA ALA A 460 -6.70 -3.02 9.91
C ALA A 460 -7.49 -3.30 8.62
N GLY A 461 -6.77 -3.28 7.51
CA GLY A 461 -7.21 -3.89 6.26
C GLY A 461 -7.30 -5.41 6.36
N TYR A 462 -7.93 -6.01 5.36
CA TYR A 462 -8.22 -7.44 5.31
C TYR A 462 -7.24 -8.19 4.42
N ASP A 463 -7.11 -9.51 4.59
CA ASP A 463 -6.05 -10.30 3.93
C ASP A 463 -6.11 -10.21 2.39
N LEU A 464 -7.31 -10.22 1.82
CA LEU A 464 -7.48 -10.05 0.37
C LEU A 464 -7.08 -8.65 -0.10
N TYR A 465 -7.25 -7.61 0.72
CA TYR A 465 -6.75 -6.28 0.38
C TYR A 465 -5.22 -6.27 0.37
N HIS A 466 -4.55 -6.85 1.36
CA HIS A 466 -3.09 -7.01 1.36
C HIS A 466 -2.62 -7.79 0.12
N THR A 467 -3.31 -8.87 -0.21
CA THR A 467 -3.07 -9.70 -1.41
C THR A 467 -3.25 -8.89 -2.69
N SER A 468 -4.30 -8.06 -2.78
CA SER A 468 -4.58 -7.23 -3.96
C SER A 468 -3.47 -6.20 -4.23
N VAL A 469 -2.90 -5.63 -3.17
CA VAL A 469 -1.79 -4.69 -3.29
C VAL A 469 -0.51 -5.40 -3.68
N LEU A 470 -0.26 -6.59 -3.12
CA LEU A 470 0.92 -7.40 -3.45
C LEU A 470 0.92 -7.87 -4.90
N THR A 471 -0.25 -8.33 -5.37
CA THR A 471 -0.45 -8.72 -6.78
C THR A 471 -0.33 -7.51 -7.72
N THR A 472 -0.87 -6.36 -7.35
CA THR A 472 -0.66 -5.10 -8.09
C THR A 472 0.83 -4.73 -8.17
N LEU A 473 1.57 -4.88 -7.07
CA LEU A 473 3.01 -4.61 -7.02
C LEU A 473 3.80 -5.55 -7.95
N ILE A 474 3.45 -6.84 -8.00
CA ILE A 474 4.04 -7.81 -8.95
C ILE A 474 3.83 -7.36 -10.39
N ASN A 475 2.63 -6.90 -10.73
CA ASN A 475 2.33 -6.41 -12.07
C ASN A 475 3.13 -5.13 -12.42
N VAL A 476 3.30 -4.22 -11.45
CA VAL A 476 4.15 -3.01 -11.60
C VAL A 476 5.62 -3.38 -11.85
N PHE A 477 6.13 -4.42 -11.20
CA PHE A 477 7.47 -4.95 -11.47
C PHE A 477 7.57 -5.69 -12.82
N GLY A 478 6.46 -5.98 -13.49
CA GLY A 478 6.46 -6.67 -14.78
C GLY A 478 6.91 -8.14 -14.71
N TRP A 479 6.96 -8.74 -13.51
CA TRP A 479 7.20 -10.16 -13.35
C TRP A 479 6.04 -10.96 -13.97
N LYS A 480 6.36 -12.04 -14.70
CA LYS A 480 5.39 -12.88 -15.40
C LYS A 480 5.32 -14.30 -14.87
N ASN A 481 6.24 -14.69 -14.00
CA ASN A 481 6.29 -16.00 -13.38
C ASN A 481 6.42 -15.84 -11.88
N ILE A 482 5.56 -16.55 -11.14
CA ILE A 482 5.55 -16.55 -9.68
C ILE A 482 5.43 -17.98 -9.17
N VAL A 483 5.86 -18.20 -7.94
CA VAL A 483 5.55 -19.39 -7.15
C VAL A 483 4.55 -18.99 -6.07
N LEU A 484 3.53 -19.81 -5.86
CA LEU A 484 2.52 -19.61 -4.83
C LEU A 484 2.61 -20.70 -3.78
N ILE A 485 2.84 -20.34 -2.52
CA ILE A 485 2.85 -21.26 -1.38
C ILE A 485 1.86 -20.74 -0.33
N LEU A 486 0.90 -21.59 0.02
CA LEU A 486 -0.19 -21.30 0.93
C LEU A 486 -0.26 -22.39 1.99
N GLU A 487 -0.48 -22.01 3.25
CA GLU A 487 -0.89 -22.94 4.28
C GLU A 487 -2.32 -23.42 4.03
N ASN A 488 -2.59 -24.72 4.25
CA ASN A 488 -3.92 -25.29 4.08
C ASN A 488 -4.88 -24.86 5.21
N SER A 489 -5.37 -23.63 5.12
CA SER A 489 -6.33 -22.99 6.04
C SER A 489 -7.53 -22.44 5.27
N THR A 490 -8.66 -22.22 5.96
CA THR A 490 -9.88 -21.68 5.33
C THR A 490 -9.68 -20.29 4.75
N ASP A 491 -8.89 -19.44 5.40
CA ASP A 491 -8.63 -18.07 4.94
C ASP A 491 -7.78 -18.05 3.66
N ASN A 492 -6.80 -18.96 3.57
CA ASN A 492 -5.93 -19.07 2.41
C ASN A 492 -6.62 -19.65 1.17
N ILE A 493 -7.77 -20.32 1.30
CA ILE A 493 -8.58 -20.77 0.15
C ILE A 493 -9.12 -19.56 -0.62
N ALA A 494 -9.63 -18.54 0.08
CA ALA A 494 -10.11 -17.32 -0.58
C ALA A 494 -8.96 -16.56 -1.27
N ILE A 495 -7.79 -16.51 -0.62
CA ILE A 495 -6.56 -15.92 -1.19
C ILE A 495 -6.11 -16.69 -2.44
N HIS A 496 -6.16 -18.03 -2.41
CA HIS A 496 -5.84 -18.88 -3.56
C HIS A 496 -6.70 -18.51 -4.76
N ASP A 497 -8.03 -18.50 -4.59
CA ASP A 497 -8.97 -18.26 -5.68
C ASP A 497 -8.81 -16.85 -6.26
N TYR A 498 -8.56 -15.87 -5.39
CA TYR A 498 -8.22 -14.51 -5.82
C TYR A 498 -6.96 -14.47 -6.68
N ILE A 499 -5.85 -15.08 -6.21
CA ILE A 499 -4.56 -15.05 -6.92
C ILE A 499 -4.65 -15.80 -8.26
N VAL A 500 -5.38 -16.93 -8.32
CA VAL A 500 -5.55 -17.68 -9.56
C VAL A 500 -6.31 -16.87 -10.61
N ASN A 501 -7.44 -16.27 -10.22
CA ASN A 501 -8.24 -15.42 -11.12
C ASN A 501 -7.44 -14.19 -11.58
N TRP A 502 -6.74 -13.53 -10.65
CA TRP A 502 -5.86 -12.41 -10.97
C TRP A 502 -4.73 -12.83 -11.93
N ALA A 503 -4.10 -13.98 -11.69
CA ALA A 503 -3.02 -14.47 -12.54
C ALA A 503 -3.51 -14.74 -13.97
N GLU A 504 -4.72 -15.29 -14.13
CA GLU A 504 -5.35 -15.49 -15.43
C GLU A 504 -5.63 -14.15 -16.14
N GLU A 505 -6.24 -13.18 -15.45
CA GLU A 505 -6.57 -11.85 -15.99
C GLU A 505 -5.32 -11.11 -16.52
N PHE A 506 -4.23 -11.12 -15.74
CA PHE A 506 -3.00 -10.40 -16.06
C PHE A 506 -1.96 -11.23 -16.83
N LYS A 507 -2.32 -12.46 -17.23
CA LYS A 507 -1.44 -13.42 -17.94
C LYS A 507 -0.15 -13.69 -17.18
N ILE A 508 -0.25 -13.86 -15.87
CA ILE A 508 0.83 -14.26 -14.98
C ILE A 508 0.82 -15.79 -14.86
N ASN A 509 1.98 -16.40 -15.00
CA ASN A 509 2.15 -17.84 -14.87
C ASN A 509 2.47 -18.21 -13.41
N ILE A 510 1.57 -18.94 -12.75
CA ILE A 510 1.85 -19.61 -11.47
C ILE A 510 2.62 -20.90 -11.81
N ALA A 511 3.94 -20.88 -11.59
CA ALA A 511 4.85 -21.88 -12.12
C ALA A 511 4.73 -23.26 -11.45
N ASN A 512 4.36 -23.30 -10.16
CA ASN A 512 4.13 -24.55 -9.46
C ASN A 512 2.71 -25.08 -9.71
N LYS A 513 2.59 -26.40 -9.80
CA LYS A 513 1.32 -27.09 -9.94
C LYS A 513 0.45 -26.85 -8.71
N GLU A 514 -0.87 -26.98 -8.87
CA GLU A 514 -1.84 -26.78 -7.79
C GLU A 514 -1.57 -27.66 -6.56
N GLU A 515 -1.26 -28.94 -6.78
CA GLU A 515 -0.86 -29.88 -5.72
C GLU A 515 0.41 -29.47 -4.96
N ASP A 516 1.29 -28.68 -5.59
CA ASP A 516 2.53 -28.18 -5.00
C ASP A 516 2.36 -26.77 -4.38
N ARG A 517 1.15 -26.18 -4.37
CA ARG A 517 0.89 -24.85 -3.75
C ARG A 517 0.66 -24.93 -2.25
N TRP A 518 0.30 -26.10 -1.73
CA TRP A 518 -0.17 -26.24 -0.36
C TRP A 518 0.92 -26.78 0.56
N ILE A 519 1.17 -26.07 1.65
CA ILE A 519 1.90 -26.60 2.81
C ILE A 519 0.91 -26.99 3.90
N MET A 520 1.23 -28.04 4.64
CA MET A 520 0.38 -28.53 5.73
C MET A 520 0.19 -27.47 6.83
N LEU A 521 -1.03 -27.42 7.38
CA LEU A 521 -1.36 -26.59 8.54
C LEU A 521 -0.40 -26.91 9.71
N SER A 522 0.12 -25.87 10.36
CA SER A 522 1.03 -25.99 11.50
C SER A 522 2.35 -26.70 11.18
N TYR A 523 2.97 -26.37 10.04
CA TYR A 523 4.23 -26.95 9.59
C TYR A 523 5.38 -26.77 10.59
N ASN A 524 6.15 -27.84 10.82
CA ASN A 524 7.32 -27.82 11.69
C ASN A 524 8.53 -28.56 11.08
N HIS A 525 9.73 -28.23 11.57
CA HIS A 525 10.99 -28.79 11.07
C HIS A 525 11.07 -30.33 11.19
N THR A 526 10.38 -30.95 12.15
CA THR A 526 10.38 -32.41 12.32
C THR A 526 9.84 -33.18 11.12
N ARG A 527 9.13 -32.49 10.21
CA ARG A 527 8.55 -33.05 9.00
C ARG A 527 9.39 -32.79 7.75
N PHE A 528 10.57 -32.16 7.87
CA PHE A 528 11.41 -31.79 6.73
C PHE A 528 11.63 -32.97 5.76
N ASP A 529 12.01 -34.15 6.27
CA ASP A 529 12.26 -35.32 5.43
C ASP A 529 11.05 -35.73 4.57
N THR A 530 9.83 -35.46 5.03
CA THR A 530 8.59 -35.77 4.29
C THR A 530 8.27 -34.75 3.19
N VAL A 531 8.74 -33.50 3.33
CA VAL A 531 8.44 -32.40 2.39
C VAL A 531 9.65 -31.99 1.56
N LYS A 532 10.83 -32.54 1.82
CA LYS A 532 12.09 -32.18 1.14
C LYS A 532 12.00 -32.31 -0.37
N ASP A 533 11.40 -33.39 -0.87
CA ASP A 533 11.23 -33.59 -2.31
C ASP A 533 10.19 -32.64 -2.91
N TRP A 534 9.17 -32.23 -2.14
CA TRP A 534 8.23 -31.18 -2.53
C TRP A 534 8.94 -29.82 -2.64
N MET A 535 9.76 -29.44 -1.66
CA MET A 535 10.55 -28.21 -1.70
C MET A 535 11.52 -28.20 -2.87
N LYS A 536 12.19 -29.32 -3.16
CA LYS A 536 13.08 -29.45 -4.33
C LYS A 536 12.34 -29.22 -5.64
N ARG A 537 11.15 -29.80 -5.82
CA ARG A 537 10.32 -29.54 -7.03
C ARG A 537 10.04 -28.06 -7.22
N ILE A 538 9.77 -27.33 -6.13
CA ILE A 538 9.56 -25.88 -6.18
C ILE A 538 10.84 -25.14 -6.56
N ILE A 539 11.97 -25.49 -5.95
CA ILE A 539 13.29 -24.89 -6.24
C ILE A 539 13.66 -25.11 -7.72
N ASP A 540 13.39 -26.29 -8.26
CA ASP A 540 13.70 -26.67 -9.64
C ASP A 540 12.92 -25.88 -10.69
N LEU A 541 11.83 -25.18 -10.31
CA LEU A 541 11.09 -24.27 -11.20
C LEU A 541 11.90 -23.03 -11.60
N LYS A 542 12.93 -22.66 -10.81
CA LYS A 542 13.85 -21.55 -11.09
C LYS A 542 13.13 -20.19 -11.24
N VAL A 543 12.06 -19.99 -10.47
CA VAL A 543 11.29 -18.75 -10.40
C VAL A 543 11.59 -18.04 -9.08
N ARG A 544 11.90 -16.74 -9.13
CA ARG A 544 12.34 -15.97 -7.96
C ARG A 544 11.18 -15.50 -7.08
N PRO A 545 10.14 -14.81 -7.59
CA PRO A 545 9.10 -14.26 -6.73
C PRO A 545 8.25 -15.37 -6.13
N MET A 546 8.27 -15.49 -4.81
CA MET A 546 7.51 -16.49 -4.07
C MET A 546 6.47 -15.77 -3.19
N LEU A 547 5.21 -15.85 -3.59
CA LEU A 547 4.07 -15.46 -2.74
C LEU A 547 3.93 -16.49 -1.63
N PHE A 548 4.09 -16.06 -0.39
CA PHE A 548 4.26 -16.97 0.75
C PHE A 548 3.30 -16.61 1.88
N TYR A 549 2.18 -17.34 1.97
CA TYR A 549 1.12 -17.14 2.98
C TYR A 549 1.11 -18.31 3.94
N VAL A 550 1.94 -18.24 4.97
CA VAL A 550 2.02 -19.25 6.04
C VAL A 550 1.93 -18.51 7.38
N THR A 551 1.15 -19.04 8.32
CA THR A 551 0.93 -18.37 9.61
C THR A 551 2.21 -18.44 10.47
N PRO A 552 2.61 -17.35 11.15
CA PRO A 552 3.70 -17.41 12.13
C PRO A 552 3.35 -18.36 13.30
N PRO A 553 4.32 -19.13 13.85
CA PRO A 553 5.74 -19.18 13.50
C PRO A 553 6.08 -20.23 12.42
N PHE A 554 5.09 -20.87 11.80
CA PHE A 554 5.31 -21.98 10.86
C PHE A 554 6.01 -21.54 9.57
N GLU A 555 5.79 -20.28 9.16
CA GLU A 555 6.49 -19.64 8.04
C GLU A 555 8.02 -19.72 8.18
N TYR A 556 8.53 -19.52 9.40
CA TYR A 556 9.96 -19.56 9.70
C TYR A 556 10.53 -20.95 9.47
N ASN A 557 9.86 -21.98 10.01
CA ASN A 557 10.29 -23.37 9.88
C ASN A 557 10.38 -23.73 8.39
N ALA A 558 9.36 -23.34 7.63
CA ALA A 558 9.32 -23.60 6.19
C ALA A 558 10.47 -22.88 5.44
N ILE A 559 10.77 -21.61 5.76
CA ILE A 559 11.88 -20.87 5.12
C ILE A 559 13.24 -21.51 5.45
N VAL A 560 13.49 -21.90 6.70
CA VAL A 560 14.73 -22.62 7.06
C VAL A 560 14.84 -23.92 6.29
N ASP A 561 13.73 -24.64 6.13
CA ASP A 561 13.72 -25.92 5.45
C ASP A 561 13.89 -25.78 3.93
N PHE A 562 13.41 -24.68 3.33
CA PHE A 562 13.76 -24.32 1.96
C PHE A 562 15.27 -24.12 1.79
N TYR A 563 15.93 -23.51 2.77
CA TYR A 563 17.40 -23.43 2.76
C TYR A 563 18.02 -24.83 2.80
N GLU A 564 17.54 -25.71 3.67
CA GLU A 564 18.05 -27.08 3.75
C GLU A 564 17.78 -27.91 2.49
N ALA A 565 16.68 -27.64 1.80
CA ALA A 565 16.33 -28.26 0.52
C ALA A 565 17.24 -27.79 -0.64
N GLY A 566 17.96 -26.68 -0.48
CA GLY A 566 18.95 -26.19 -1.46
C GLY A 566 18.73 -24.75 -1.93
N LEU A 567 17.72 -24.03 -1.44
CA LEU A 567 17.47 -22.64 -1.79
C LEU A 567 18.57 -21.74 -1.19
N ARG A 568 19.12 -20.80 -1.96
CA ARG A 568 20.16 -19.85 -1.53
C ARG A 568 19.76 -18.41 -1.86
N GLN A 569 20.53 -17.46 -1.33
CA GLN A 569 20.32 -16.03 -1.62
C GLN A 569 20.27 -15.75 -3.13
N GLY A 570 19.27 -14.98 -3.56
CA GLY A 570 19.10 -14.59 -4.96
C GLY A 570 18.45 -15.63 -5.85
N ASN A 571 18.19 -16.85 -5.35
CA ASN A 571 17.31 -17.82 -6.02
C ASN A 571 15.82 -17.49 -5.81
N CYS A 572 15.48 -16.80 -4.72
CA CYS A 572 14.12 -16.43 -4.39
C CYS A 572 14.02 -14.98 -3.90
N ILE A 573 12.81 -14.45 -3.95
CA ILE A 573 12.39 -13.21 -3.31
C ILE A 573 11.06 -13.53 -2.64
N PHE A 574 11.07 -13.59 -1.31
CA PHE A 574 9.85 -13.82 -0.54
C PHE A 574 8.97 -12.56 -0.58
N LEU A 575 7.70 -12.78 -0.87
CA LEU A 575 6.64 -11.79 -0.86
C LEU A 575 5.64 -12.21 0.22
N LEU A 576 5.63 -11.45 1.31
CA LEU A 576 4.99 -11.80 2.58
C LEU A 576 3.91 -10.77 2.94
N THR A 577 2.96 -11.17 3.79
CA THR A 577 1.96 -10.27 4.38
C THR A 577 2.05 -10.13 5.89
N ASN A 578 2.98 -10.84 6.52
CA ASN A 578 3.21 -10.85 7.97
C ASN A 578 4.61 -10.39 8.33
N ARG A 579 4.77 -9.88 9.56
CA ARG A 579 6.08 -9.51 10.12
C ARG A 579 6.88 -10.75 10.50
N VAL A 580 8.10 -10.83 9.97
CA VAL A 580 9.02 -11.95 10.18
C VAL A 580 10.24 -11.56 11.02
N ALA A 581 10.53 -10.27 11.17
CA ALA A 581 11.73 -9.81 11.88
C ALA A 581 11.70 -10.14 13.38
N PHE A 582 10.54 -10.06 14.05
CA PHE A 582 10.45 -10.39 15.48
C PHE A 582 10.75 -11.87 15.76
N VAL A 583 10.39 -12.77 14.84
CA VAL A 583 10.49 -14.22 15.04
C VAL A 583 11.95 -14.67 15.14
N GLN A 584 12.91 -13.96 14.52
CA GLN A 584 14.34 -14.28 14.63
C GLN A 584 14.86 -14.30 16.08
N THR A 585 14.21 -13.58 16.99
CA THR A 585 14.56 -13.54 18.41
C THR A 585 14.15 -14.82 19.14
N LYS A 586 13.15 -15.54 18.61
CA LYS A 586 12.64 -16.82 19.14
C LYS A 586 13.36 -18.04 18.55
N VAL A 587 14.17 -17.84 17.51
CA VAL A 587 14.93 -18.90 16.85
C VAL A 587 16.22 -19.17 17.62
N ASN A 588 16.37 -20.40 18.09
CA ASN A 588 17.56 -20.85 18.82
C ASN A 588 18.66 -21.29 17.82
N GLY A 589 19.85 -20.72 17.96
CA GLY A 589 21.06 -21.11 17.22
C GLY A 589 21.45 -20.16 16.09
N ASP A 590 22.74 -19.78 16.07
CA ASP A 590 23.29 -18.82 15.10
C ASP A 590 23.20 -19.31 13.65
N VAL A 591 23.26 -20.63 13.45
CA VAL A 591 23.14 -21.25 12.13
C VAL A 591 21.76 -21.00 11.52
N ALA A 592 20.68 -21.17 12.28
CA ALA A 592 19.32 -20.94 11.79
C ALA A 592 19.08 -19.44 11.48
N LYS A 593 19.62 -18.54 12.33
CA LYS A 593 19.59 -17.09 12.08
C LYS A 593 20.34 -16.71 10.81
N GLN A 594 21.50 -17.32 10.55
CA GLN A 594 22.26 -17.09 9.32
C GLN A 594 21.49 -17.56 8.08
N ARG A 595 20.82 -18.72 8.14
CA ARG A 595 19.99 -19.24 7.03
C ARG A 595 18.82 -18.33 6.71
N LEU A 596 18.11 -17.85 7.74
CA LEU A 596 17.04 -16.87 7.57
C LEU A 596 17.55 -15.57 6.96
N ARG A 597 18.67 -15.06 7.47
CA ARG A 597 19.30 -13.85 6.90
C ARG A 597 19.56 -14.03 5.42
N GLU A 598 20.10 -15.17 5.01
CA GLU A 598 20.44 -15.41 3.60
C GLU A 598 19.21 -15.38 2.69
N LEU A 599 18.08 -15.97 3.12
CA LEU A 599 16.87 -16.08 2.31
C LEU A 599 15.92 -14.87 2.40
N LEU A 600 15.80 -14.24 3.57
CA LEU A 600 14.90 -13.11 3.79
C LEU A 600 15.50 -11.77 3.39
N TYR A 601 16.82 -11.67 3.21
CA TYR A 601 17.45 -10.42 2.82
C TYR A 601 16.99 -9.97 1.43
N GLY A 602 16.34 -8.79 1.38
CA GLY A 602 15.71 -8.26 0.18
C GLY A 602 14.29 -8.77 -0.09
N ALA A 603 13.69 -9.53 0.84
CA ALA A 603 12.26 -9.86 0.80
C ALA A 603 11.39 -8.59 0.93
N LEU A 604 10.15 -8.69 0.46
CA LEU A 604 9.15 -7.64 0.56
C LEU A 604 7.99 -8.11 1.44
N ILE A 605 7.56 -7.25 2.35
CA ILE A 605 6.40 -7.47 3.22
C ILE A 605 5.40 -6.35 2.96
N ILE A 606 4.13 -6.73 2.77
CA ILE A 606 3.02 -5.79 2.69
C ILE A 606 2.14 -5.97 3.91
N MET A 607 1.95 -4.91 4.68
CA MET A 607 1.10 -4.92 5.87
C MET A 607 0.61 -3.52 6.19
N GLU A 608 -0.18 -3.33 7.25
CA GLU A 608 -0.59 -1.99 7.68
C GLU A 608 0.60 -1.07 7.96
N ALA A 609 0.60 0.13 7.36
CA ALA A 609 1.59 1.14 7.69
C ALA A 609 1.19 1.85 8.99
N GLU A 610 2.11 1.81 9.96
CA GLU A 610 1.96 2.52 11.22
C GLU A 610 2.79 3.81 11.22
N TYR A 611 2.37 4.79 12.01
CA TYR A 611 3.10 6.04 12.24
C TYR A 611 3.37 6.83 10.95
N ILE A 612 2.34 6.98 10.10
CA ILE A 612 2.41 7.65 8.81
C ILE A 612 2.26 9.17 8.98
N GLY A 613 3.10 9.92 8.26
CA GLY A 613 3.05 11.39 8.25
C GLY A 613 3.56 12.02 9.54
N GLU A 614 3.51 13.35 9.62
CA GLU A 614 4.04 14.11 10.75
C GLU A 614 3.36 13.73 12.07
N TYR A 615 2.03 13.64 12.07
CA TYR A 615 1.27 13.25 13.26
C TYR A 615 1.58 11.83 13.72
N GLY A 616 1.72 10.87 12.79
CA GLY A 616 2.09 9.50 13.15
C GLY A 616 3.48 9.42 13.79
N GLN A 617 4.45 10.18 13.27
CA GLN A 617 5.82 10.24 13.83
C GLN A 617 5.88 10.94 15.19
N GLU A 618 5.06 11.98 15.40
CA GLU A 618 4.88 12.62 16.70
C GLU A 618 4.37 11.60 17.74
N ILE A 619 3.27 10.91 17.43
CA ILE A 619 2.72 9.87 18.32
C ILE A 619 3.73 8.75 18.58
N LEU A 620 4.51 8.33 17.57
CA LEU A 620 5.57 7.33 17.75
C LEU A 620 6.59 7.79 18.79
N LYS A 621 7.05 9.04 18.69
CA LYS A 621 8.04 9.62 19.60
C LYS A 621 7.50 9.70 21.03
N GLU A 622 6.28 10.19 21.20
CA GLU A 622 5.67 10.31 22.54
C GLU A 622 5.43 8.94 23.18
N LEU A 623 4.96 7.97 22.39
CA LEU A 623 4.78 6.59 22.82
C LEU A 623 6.11 5.93 23.22
N GLN A 624 7.18 6.20 22.48
CA GLN A 624 8.52 5.75 22.80
C GLN A 624 9.00 6.34 24.12
N GLU A 625 8.84 7.65 24.33
CA GLU A 625 9.21 8.33 25.58
C GLU A 625 8.42 7.78 26.78
N TYR A 626 7.12 7.49 26.60
CA TYR A 626 6.25 7.05 27.68
C TYR A 626 6.47 5.58 28.11
N TYR A 627 6.71 4.67 27.14
CA TYR A 627 6.83 3.23 27.40
C TYR A 627 8.26 2.69 27.36
N TYR A 628 9.29 3.55 27.26
CA TYR A 628 10.69 3.12 27.29
C TYR A 628 11.04 2.38 28.61
N PRO A 629 11.81 1.26 28.58
CA PRO A 629 12.42 0.56 27.44
C PRO A 629 11.55 -0.55 26.81
N LEU A 630 10.30 -0.71 27.24
CA LEU A 630 9.38 -1.79 26.81
C LEU A 630 8.78 -1.55 25.41
N PHE A 631 9.38 -0.68 24.60
CA PHE A 631 8.86 -0.26 23.31
C PHE A 631 9.13 -1.29 22.20
N TYR A 632 8.55 -2.48 22.33
CA TYR A 632 8.67 -3.55 21.34
C TYR A 632 7.33 -4.24 21.08
N SER A 633 6.37 -3.47 20.56
CA SER A 633 5.26 -4.10 19.85
C SER A 633 4.76 -3.22 18.74
N ASP A 634 4.66 -3.87 17.59
CA ASP A 634 3.92 -3.43 16.43
C ASP A 634 2.41 -3.46 16.75
N TRP A 635 1.59 -2.76 15.97
CA TRP A 635 0.14 -2.61 16.10
C TRP A 635 -0.37 -1.70 17.22
N LYS A 636 0.51 -1.09 18.01
CA LYS A 636 0.10 -0.05 18.99
C LYS A 636 -0.58 1.13 18.30
N CYS A 637 -0.16 1.48 17.08
CA CYS A 637 -0.78 2.58 16.37
C CYS A 637 -2.22 2.24 15.97
N LEU A 638 -2.50 1.00 15.53
CA LEU A 638 -3.86 0.56 15.20
C LEU A 638 -4.78 0.55 16.43
N SER A 639 -4.23 0.22 17.61
CA SER A 639 -4.90 0.31 18.91
C SER A 639 -5.18 1.74 19.36
N PHE A 640 -4.23 2.65 19.11
CA PHE A 640 -4.44 4.08 19.30
C PHE A 640 -5.58 4.57 18.39
N ASP A 641 -5.57 4.19 17.12
CA ASP A 641 -6.59 4.56 16.14
C ASP A 641 -7.98 4.03 16.49
N ALA A 642 -8.08 2.81 17.03
CA ALA A 642 -9.33 2.26 17.54
C ALA A 642 -9.90 3.09 18.69
N ALA A 643 -9.07 3.47 19.65
CA ALA A 643 -9.48 4.34 20.76
C ALA A 643 -9.86 5.75 20.26
N MET A 644 -9.12 6.31 19.32
CA MET A 644 -9.45 7.60 18.70
C MET A 644 -10.74 7.54 17.90
N LEU A 645 -11.07 6.42 17.25
CA LEU A 645 -12.36 6.22 16.58
C LEU A 645 -13.51 6.32 17.58
N ILE A 646 -13.37 5.68 18.75
CA ILE A 646 -14.36 5.76 19.84
C ILE A 646 -14.50 7.19 20.34
N LEU A 647 -13.40 7.88 20.63
CA LEU A 647 -13.41 9.24 21.16
C LEU A 647 -14.03 10.24 20.17
N ASN A 648 -13.69 10.15 18.88
CA ASN A 648 -14.30 10.99 17.85
C ASN A 648 -15.79 10.64 17.65
N GLY A 649 -16.15 9.36 17.67
CA GLY A 649 -17.54 8.92 17.62
C GLY A 649 -18.36 9.44 18.80
N LEU A 650 -17.80 9.44 20.01
CA LEU A 650 -18.42 10.01 21.20
C LEU A 650 -18.66 11.50 21.04
N LYS A 651 -17.62 12.25 20.66
CA LYS A 651 -17.71 13.69 20.41
C LYS A 651 -18.78 14.01 19.38
N TYR A 652 -18.84 13.25 18.30
CA TYR A 652 -19.84 13.42 17.25
C TYR A 652 -21.26 13.12 17.77
N THR A 653 -21.45 11.99 18.46
CA THR A 653 -22.76 11.58 19.00
C THR A 653 -23.30 12.61 19.99
N LEU A 654 -22.44 13.10 20.90
CA LEU A 654 -22.78 14.14 21.85
C LEU A 654 -23.12 15.46 21.17
N ALA A 655 -22.39 15.85 20.12
CA ALA A 655 -22.69 17.04 19.33
C ALA A 655 -24.04 16.96 18.58
N GLN A 656 -24.46 15.75 18.19
CA GLN A 656 -25.81 15.51 17.63
C GLN A 656 -26.90 15.46 18.70
N GLY A 657 -26.56 15.36 19.99
CA GLY A 657 -27.50 15.17 21.10
C GLY A 657 -28.19 13.81 21.08
N ASP A 658 -27.55 12.86 20.41
CA ASP A 658 -27.93 11.48 20.37
C ASP A 658 -27.52 10.79 21.68
N ASP A 659 -28.15 9.65 21.96
CA ASP A 659 -27.76 8.85 23.11
C ASP A 659 -26.54 7.98 22.75
N TYR A 660 -25.39 8.28 23.34
CA TYR A 660 -24.18 7.47 23.18
C TYR A 660 -24.27 6.09 23.84
N GLU A 661 -25.29 5.85 24.67
CA GLU A 661 -25.59 4.55 25.29
C GLU A 661 -26.56 3.72 24.44
N ASP A 662 -27.19 4.31 23.42
CA ASP A 662 -27.88 3.55 22.39
C ASP A 662 -26.84 2.97 21.43
N ASN A 663 -26.55 1.68 21.63
CA ASN A 663 -25.59 0.93 20.83
C ASN A 663 -25.80 1.06 19.32
N SER A 664 -27.05 1.14 18.86
CA SER A 664 -27.37 1.21 17.43
C SER A 664 -27.02 2.57 16.83
N VAL A 665 -27.37 3.64 17.54
CA VAL A 665 -27.06 5.02 17.17
C VAL A 665 -25.56 5.27 17.27
N PHE A 666 -24.93 4.81 18.35
CA PHE A 666 -23.49 4.96 18.53
C PHE A 666 -22.69 4.18 17.48
N ASN A 667 -23.07 2.95 17.13
CA ASN A 667 -22.46 2.19 16.03
C ASN A 667 -22.58 2.92 14.69
N ALA A 668 -23.75 3.51 14.40
CA ALA A 668 -23.96 4.30 13.18
C ALA A 668 -23.04 5.53 13.16
N ASN A 669 -22.93 6.23 14.29
CA ASN A 669 -22.09 7.41 14.43
C ASN A 669 -20.59 7.09 14.36
N LEU A 670 -20.14 5.95 14.89
CA LEU A 670 -18.75 5.47 14.72
C LEU A 670 -18.40 5.28 13.24
N ARG A 671 -19.32 4.73 12.44
CA ARG A 671 -19.10 4.50 11.00
C ARG A 671 -19.06 5.78 10.17
N LEU A 672 -19.66 6.87 10.65
CA LEU A 672 -19.61 8.18 9.98
C LEU A 672 -18.28 8.91 10.22
N GLN A 673 -17.43 8.42 11.13
CA GLN A 673 -16.19 9.11 11.47
C GLN A 673 -15.15 9.00 10.36
N LYS A 674 -14.50 10.13 10.07
CA LYS A 674 -13.31 10.23 9.23
C LYS A 674 -12.34 11.24 9.85
N PHE A 675 -11.16 10.79 10.25
CA PHE A 675 -10.17 11.64 10.90
C PHE A 675 -8.74 11.19 10.56
N LEU A 676 -7.78 12.09 10.74
CA LEU A 676 -6.35 11.78 10.64
C LEU A 676 -5.86 11.25 11.98
N SER A 677 -5.14 10.13 11.95
CA SER A 677 -4.58 9.47 13.12
C SER A 677 -3.19 8.92 12.84
N CYS A 678 -2.60 8.11 13.72
CA CYS A 678 -1.20 7.70 13.57
C CYS A 678 -0.97 6.76 12.38
N SER A 679 -1.96 5.97 11.92
CA SER A 679 -1.84 5.15 10.70
C SER A 679 -2.35 5.86 9.45
N GLY A 680 -2.45 7.19 9.50
CA GLY A 680 -3.05 8.01 8.43
C GLY A 680 -4.55 8.20 8.62
N THR A 681 -5.31 8.29 7.52
CA THR A 681 -6.76 8.55 7.60
C THR A 681 -7.52 7.30 8.03
N VAL A 682 -8.32 7.42 9.09
CA VAL A 682 -9.17 6.35 9.62
C VAL A 682 -10.62 6.65 9.25
N SER A 683 -11.29 5.70 8.60
CA SER A 683 -12.73 5.72 8.31
C SER A 683 -13.22 4.31 7.99
N ILE A 684 -14.44 3.96 8.40
CA ILE A 684 -15.06 2.65 8.16
C ILE A 684 -15.91 2.71 6.89
N GLU A 685 -15.95 1.63 6.12
CA GLU A 685 -16.82 1.50 4.95
C GLU A 685 -18.30 1.51 5.35
N SER A 686 -19.14 2.09 4.49
CA SER A 686 -20.58 2.21 4.77
C SER A 686 -21.31 0.87 4.73
N ASP A 687 -20.88 -0.01 3.84
CA ASP A 687 -21.50 -1.28 3.43
C ASP A 687 -20.77 -2.52 3.97
N SER A 688 -19.54 -2.38 4.45
CA SER A 688 -18.77 -3.48 5.04
C SER A 688 -18.31 -3.17 6.48
N ASN A 689 -17.62 -4.11 7.12
CA ASN A 689 -16.97 -3.90 8.42
C ASN A 689 -15.51 -3.42 8.31
N ASN A 690 -15.02 -3.16 7.09
CA ASN A 690 -13.63 -2.82 6.79
C ASN A 690 -13.34 -1.34 6.95
N ARG A 691 -12.04 -1.03 7.05
CA ARG A 691 -11.55 0.34 6.87
C ARG A 691 -11.52 0.71 5.39
N ASN A 692 -12.15 1.84 5.04
CA ASN A 692 -12.38 2.33 3.67
C ASN A 692 -11.11 2.64 2.85
N SER A 693 -9.96 2.75 3.51
CA SER A 693 -8.67 2.98 2.84
C SER A 693 -7.51 2.75 3.82
N ALA A 694 -7.30 1.50 4.23
CA ALA A 694 -6.11 1.14 5.00
C ALA A 694 -4.86 1.47 4.17
N THR A 695 -3.96 2.28 4.71
CA THR A 695 -2.69 2.57 4.03
C THR A 695 -1.74 1.44 4.36
N LEU A 696 -1.26 0.75 3.32
CA LEU A 696 -0.34 -0.37 3.51
C LEU A 696 1.09 0.11 3.37
N GLY A 697 1.97 -0.39 4.22
CA GLY A 697 3.40 -0.22 4.12
C GLY A 697 4.01 -1.31 3.25
N ILE A 698 4.97 -0.90 2.41
CA ILE A 698 5.85 -1.82 1.69
C ILE A 698 7.17 -1.80 2.44
N TYR A 699 7.43 -2.89 3.16
CA TYR A 699 8.62 -3.06 3.95
C TYR A 699 9.63 -3.92 3.18
N ASN A 700 10.87 -3.48 3.16
CA ASN A 700 11.99 -4.23 2.60
C ASN A 700 12.84 -4.79 3.74
N MET A 701 13.12 -6.09 3.68
CA MET A 701 13.91 -6.77 4.70
C MET A 701 15.40 -6.43 4.55
N ARG A 702 15.94 -5.78 5.57
CA ARG A 702 17.33 -5.30 5.62
C ARG A 702 18.12 -5.98 6.73
N TRP A 703 19.43 -5.82 6.66
CA TRP A 703 20.37 -6.37 7.62
C TRP A 703 21.03 -5.26 8.42
N ASN A 704 21.08 -5.42 9.74
CA ASN A 704 21.85 -4.54 10.61
C ASN A 704 23.17 -5.22 11.01
N GLU A 705 24.29 -4.65 10.57
CA GLU A 705 25.63 -5.18 10.86
C GLU A 705 26.00 -5.12 12.35
N SER A 706 25.47 -4.15 13.11
CA SER A 706 25.84 -3.98 14.52
C SER A 706 25.10 -4.96 15.44
N THR A 707 23.82 -5.22 15.16
CA THR A 707 23.01 -6.15 15.97
C THR A 707 23.09 -7.59 15.48
N GLY A 708 23.49 -7.81 14.23
CA GLY A 708 23.47 -9.14 13.63
C GLY A 708 22.05 -9.66 13.39
N LEU A 709 21.07 -8.77 13.22
CA LEU A 709 19.66 -9.10 13.07
C LEU A 709 19.09 -8.48 11.77
N ILE A 710 18.13 -9.18 11.16
CA ILE A 710 17.32 -8.63 10.08
C ILE A 710 16.26 -7.67 10.65
N TYR A 711 15.90 -6.63 9.91
CA TYR A 711 14.85 -5.70 10.33
C TYR A 711 14.01 -5.27 9.13
N GLU A 712 12.77 -4.90 9.40
CA GLU A 712 11.81 -4.42 8.41
C GLU A 712 12.00 -2.92 8.23
N SER A 713 12.43 -2.50 7.04
CA SER A 713 12.53 -1.08 6.71
C SER A 713 11.35 -0.68 5.85
N LEU A 714 10.45 0.18 6.35
CA LEU A 714 9.43 0.79 5.51
C LEU A 714 10.16 1.49 4.35
N THR A 715 9.80 1.18 3.11
CA THR A 715 10.47 1.63 1.88
C THR A 715 9.50 2.33 0.94
N GLY A 716 8.22 1.98 1.04
CA GLY A 716 7.14 2.69 0.38
C GLY A 716 5.81 2.49 1.09
N THR A 717 4.79 3.15 0.57
CA THR A 717 3.40 3.00 1.01
C THR A 717 2.48 2.82 -0.18
N TYR A 718 1.35 2.15 0.05
CA TYR A 718 0.23 2.04 -0.87
C TYR A 718 -1.01 2.68 -0.25
N SER A 719 -1.64 3.62 -0.96
CA SER A 719 -2.89 4.25 -0.51
C SER A 719 -3.83 4.49 -1.69
N VAL A 720 -5.07 4.05 -1.57
CA VAL A 720 -6.11 4.26 -2.59
C VAL A 720 -6.54 5.74 -2.66
N GLY A 721 -6.38 6.47 -1.55
CA GLY A 721 -6.75 7.88 -1.45
C GLY A 721 -5.69 8.86 -1.99
N SER A 722 -4.48 8.39 -2.32
CA SER A 722 -3.40 9.25 -2.83
C SER A 722 -3.42 9.36 -4.36
N LYS A 723 -2.91 10.48 -4.90
CA LYS A 723 -2.77 10.67 -6.35
C LYS A 723 -1.87 9.62 -7.02
N GLN A 724 -0.90 9.11 -6.27
CA GLN A 724 -0.04 8.01 -6.67
C GLN A 724 -0.32 6.83 -5.76
N LEU A 725 -0.77 5.71 -6.34
CA LEU A 725 -1.11 4.50 -5.57
C LEU A 725 0.08 3.99 -4.77
N PHE A 726 1.27 3.96 -5.37
CA PHE A 726 2.52 3.59 -4.72
C PHE A 726 3.40 4.83 -4.53
N THR A 727 3.87 5.05 -3.30
CA THR A 727 4.84 6.10 -2.97
C THR A 727 6.06 5.45 -2.32
N PHE A 728 7.16 5.34 -3.06
CA PHE A 728 8.45 4.86 -2.54
C PHE A 728 9.29 6.04 -2.07
N PHE A 729 9.75 5.99 -0.82
CA PHE A 729 10.60 7.02 -0.23
C PHE A 729 12.04 6.54 0.00
N ASP A 730 12.29 5.24 -0.16
CA ASP A 730 13.62 4.65 -0.20
C ASP A 730 13.70 3.63 -1.35
N ASN A 731 14.91 3.28 -1.79
CA ASN A 731 15.13 2.26 -2.80
C ASN A 731 14.89 0.86 -2.21
N ILE A 732 14.23 0.00 -2.98
CA ILE A 732 14.15 -1.42 -2.66
C ILE A 732 15.54 -2.04 -2.86
N ILE A 733 16.05 -2.66 -1.80
CA ILE A 733 17.28 -3.43 -1.83
C ILE A 733 16.90 -4.89 -2.06
N TRP A 734 17.48 -5.48 -3.10
CA TRP A 734 17.35 -6.89 -3.44
C TRP A 734 18.55 -7.66 -2.90
N PHE A 735 18.65 -8.94 -3.27
CA PHE A 735 19.79 -9.77 -2.92
C PHE A 735 21.14 -9.10 -3.27
N SER A 736 22.15 -9.30 -2.40
CA SER A 736 23.51 -8.77 -2.57
C SER A 736 23.60 -7.24 -2.71
N ASN A 737 22.76 -6.47 -1.99
CA ASN A 737 22.75 -4.99 -2.02
C ASN A 737 22.41 -4.38 -3.41
N LYS A 738 21.80 -5.13 -4.32
CA LYS A 738 21.41 -4.60 -5.63
C LYS A 738 20.14 -3.76 -5.51
N THR A 739 20.08 -2.64 -6.22
CA THR A 739 18.86 -1.80 -6.34
C THR A 739 18.11 -2.03 -7.65
N THR A 740 18.74 -2.68 -8.62
CA THR A 740 18.12 -3.04 -9.90
C THR A 740 17.12 -4.16 -9.71
N LEU A 741 15.90 -3.97 -10.23
CA LEU A 741 14.84 -4.96 -10.22
C LEU A 741 15.34 -6.30 -10.83
N PRO A 742 15.28 -7.41 -10.08
CA PRO A 742 15.69 -8.72 -10.60
C PRO A 742 14.64 -9.31 -11.54
N ASP A 743 15.10 -10.11 -12.51
CA ASP A 743 14.21 -10.91 -13.37
C ASP A 743 13.42 -11.94 -12.54
N ASP A 744 12.23 -12.31 -13.03
CA ASP A 744 11.33 -13.27 -12.40
C ASP A 744 11.83 -14.73 -12.51
N LYS A 745 12.66 -15.05 -13.51
CA LYS A 745 13.35 -16.33 -13.66
C LYS A 745 14.84 -16.22 -13.39
N ILE A 746 15.41 -17.30 -12.86
CA ILE A 746 16.86 -17.44 -12.76
C ILE A 746 17.41 -17.74 -14.15
N VAL A 747 17.94 -16.71 -14.81
CA VAL A 747 18.72 -16.88 -16.04
C VAL A 747 20.13 -17.31 -15.64
N TYR A 748 20.42 -18.61 -15.69
CA TYR A 748 21.80 -19.09 -15.59
C TYR A 748 22.56 -18.59 -16.81
N ASP A 749 23.67 -17.88 -16.55
CA ASP A 749 24.51 -17.28 -17.57
C ASP A 749 24.88 -18.36 -18.61
N ASN A 750 24.42 -18.19 -19.86
CA ASN A 750 24.72 -19.07 -20.99
C ASN A 750 24.13 -20.49 -20.99
N GLY A 751 23.01 -20.73 -20.29
CA GLY A 751 22.31 -22.03 -20.37
C GLY A 751 23.06 -23.17 -19.68
N CYS A 752 23.98 -22.84 -18.78
CA CYS A 752 24.71 -23.83 -18.01
C CYS A 752 23.88 -24.34 -16.82
N PRO A 753 23.83 -25.66 -16.57
CA PRO A 753 23.08 -26.20 -15.43
C PRO A 753 23.79 -26.00 -14.09
N PHE A 754 25.06 -25.55 -14.09
CA PHE A 754 25.89 -25.39 -12.91
C PHE A 754 26.00 -23.92 -12.50
N ASP A 755 26.05 -23.67 -11.19
CA ASP A 755 26.36 -22.33 -10.68
C ASP A 755 27.84 -22.00 -10.90
N LYS A 756 28.16 -20.71 -11.11
CA LYS A 756 29.54 -20.24 -11.28
C LYS A 756 30.44 -20.62 -10.11
N SER A 757 29.88 -20.76 -8.91
CA SER A 757 30.59 -21.18 -7.71
C SER A 757 31.04 -22.64 -7.74
N GLU A 758 30.37 -23.49 -8.51
CA GLU A 758 30.67 -24.92 -8.63
C GLU A 758 31.73 -25.21 -9.70
N ILE A 759 31.91 -24.30 -10.65
CA ILE A 759 32.84 -24.45 -11.77
C ILE A 759 34.27 -24.19 -11.32
N ARG A 760 35.15 -25.18 -11.51
CA ARG A 760 36.58 -25.12 -11.18
C ARG A 760 37.44 -25.45 -12.39
N PHE A 761 38.66 -24.92 -12.42
CA PHE A 761 39.66 -25.25 -13.45
C PHE A 761 40.19 -26.68 -13.28
N SER A 762 40.21 -27.45 -14.36
CA SER A 762 40.73 -28.81 -14.42
C SER A 762 42.09 -28.87 -15.10
N ALA A 763 43.15 -29.04 -14.31
CA ALA A 763 44.50 -29.19 -14.83
C ALA A 763 44.64 -30.40 -15.77
N LYS A 764 43.92 -31.50 -15.51
CA LYS A 764 43.94 -32.71 -16.34
C LYS A 764 43.31 -32.47 -17.71
N GLY A 765 42.16 -31.80 -17.74
CA GLY A 765 41.47 -31.45 -18.98
C GLY A 765 42.28 -30.45 -19.82
N ALA A 766 42.85 -29.43 -19.16
CA ALA A 766 43.76 -28.49 -19.78
C ALA A 766 45.02 -29.16 -20.36
N ALA A 767 45.61 -30.13 -19.66
CA ALA A 767 46.79 -30.86 -20.15
C ALA A 767 46.52 -31.60 -21.47
N ILE A 768 45.35 -32.23 -21.62
CA ILE A 768 44.96 -32.90 -22.88
C ILE A 768 44.75 -31.86 -24.00
N PHE A 769 44.09 -30.76 -23.68
CA PHE A 769 43.87 -29.69 -24.65
C PHE A 769 45.17 -29.06 -25.15
N TYR A 770 46.13 -28.80 -24.26
CA TYR A 770 47.44 -28.26 -24.61
C TYR A 770 48.30 -29.26 -25.38
N SER A 771 48.25 -30.54 -25.01
CA SER A 771 48.99 -31.61 -25.72
C SER A 771 48.48 -31.78 -27.14
N SER A 772 47.17 -31.83 -27.34
CA SER A 772 46.55 -31.92 -28.68
C SER A 772 46.82 -30.69 -29.54
N SER A 773 46.70 -29.49 -28.96
CA SER A 773 47.03 -28.24 -29.66
C SER A 773 48.51 -28.18 -30.08
N SER A 774 49.43 -28.57 -29.19
CA SER A 774 50.87 -28.60 -29.48
C SER A 774 51.20 -29.61 -30.59
N PHE A 775 50.57 -30.78 -30.57
CA PHE A 775 50.72 -31.78 -31.62
C PHE A 775 50.29 -31.24 -32.99
N ILE A 776 49.12 -30.58 -33.06
CA ILE A 776 48.61 -29.96 -34.30
C ILE A 776 49.56 -28.88 -34.82
N PHE A 777 50.12 -28.06 -33.93
CA PHE A 777 51.11 -27.05 -34.29
C PHE A 777 52.39 -27.65 -34.90
N ILE A 778 52.93 -28.70 -34.27
CA ILE A 778 54.12 -29.41 -34.75
C ILE A 778 53.84 -30.02 -36.13
N VAL A 779 52.68 -30.65 -36.31
CA VAL A 779 52.24 -31.21 -37.60
C VAL A 779 52.19 -30.12 -38.67
N ALA A 780 51.61 -28.94 -38.37
CA ALA A 780 51.58 -27.81 -39.30
C ALA A 780 52.98 -27.35 -39.73
N ILE A 781 53.94 -27.27 -38.79
CA ILE A 781 55.33 -26.88 -39.08
C ILE A 781 56.03 -27.93 -39.95
N ILE A 782 55.97 -29.21 -39.55
CA ILE A 782 56.66 -30.31 -40.25
C ILE A 782 56.18 -30.38 -41.69
N ILE A 783 54.87 -30.29 -41.91
CA ILE A 783 54.29 -30.36 -43.25
C ILE A 783 54.66 -29.11 -44.04
N SER A 784 54.52 -27.91 -43.46
CA SER A 784 54.91 -26.67 -44.14
C SER A 784 56.37 -26.71 -44.59
N PHE A 785 57.28 -27.18 -43.73
CA PHE A 785 58.69 -27.36 -44.04
C PHE A 785 58.93 -28.43 -45.11
N TYR A 786 58.23 -29.56 -45.02
CA TYR A 786 58.32 -30.64 -46.01
C TYR A 786 57.85 -30.19 -47.41
N VAL A 787 56.71 -29.51 -47.50
CA VAL A 787 56.16 -29.00 -48.76
C VAL A 787 57.09 -27.94 -49.35
N TRP A 788 57.61 -27.03 -48.51
CA TRP A 788 58.61 -26.04 -48.92
C TRP A 788 59.85 -26.71 -49.52
N LYS A 789 60.47 -27.64 -48.79
CA LYS A 789 61.72 -28.31 -49.19
C LYS A 789 61.56 -29.22 -50.40
N LYS A 790 60.49 -30.01 -50.48
CA LYS A 790 60.36 -31.10 -51.46
C LYS A 790 59.83 -30.67 -52.82
N ARG A 791 58.93 -29.69 -52.88
CA ARG A 791 58.21 -29.37 -54.12
C ARG A 791 58.44 -27.98 -54.67
N TRP A 792 59.01 -27.05 -53.90
CA TRP A 792 59.00 -25.65 -54.29
C TRP A 792 60.38 -25.03 -54.43
N HIS A 793 61.03 -25.38 -55.55
CA HIS A 793 62.04 -24.56 -56.22
C HIS A 793 61.44 -23.70 -57.36
N ALA A 794 60.11 -23.51 -57.38
CA ALA A 794 59.46 -22.76 -58.46
C ALA A 794 59.98 -21.31 -58.52
N LYS A 795 60.19 -20.80 -59.73
CA LYS A 795 60.55 -19.39 -59.95
C LYS A 795 59.51 -18.49 -59.31
N ASP A 796 59.98 -17.43 -58.65
CA ASP A 796 59.12 -16.37 -58.12
C ASP A 796 58.14 -15.90 -59.21
N PRO A 797 56.85 -15.68 -58.87
CA PRO A 797 55.87 -15.24 -59.86
C PRO A 797 56.31 -13.90 -60.47
N GLU A 798 56.26 -13.82 -61.80
CA GLU A 798 56.65 -12.62 -62.51
C GLU A 798 55.76 -11.42 -62.10
N PRO A 799 56.32 -10.19 -62.06
CA PRO A 799 55.53 -8.98 -61.81
C PRO A 799 54.37 -8.86 -62.80
N ILE A 800 53.18 -8.49 -62.30
CA ILE A 800 52.00 -8.31 -63.15
C ILE A 800 52.27 -7.25 -64.24
N LYS A 801 52.07 -7.64 -65.50
CA LYS A 801 51.94 -6.72 -66.64
C LYS A 801 50.50 -6.21 -66.72
N LYS A 802 50.26 -5.13 -67.49
CA LYS A 802 48.91 -4.57 -67.63
C LYS A 802 47.95 -5.64 -68.18
N SER A 803 47.06 -6.15 -67.34
CA SER A 803 46.21 -7.32 -67.63
C SER A 803 44.74 -7.08 -67.28
N ARG A 804 43.84 -7.80 -67.94
CA ARG A 804 42.41 -7.80 -67.62
C ARG A 804 42.18 -8.49 -66.28
N ILE A 805 41.43 -7.86 -65.38
CA ILE A 805 41.06 -8.46 -64.10
C ILE A 805 40.19 -9.71 -64.30
N GLN A 806 40.56 -10.80 -63.62
CA GLN A 806 39.81 -12.07 -63.61
C GLN A 806 39.02 -12.23 -62.30
N PHE A 807 38.07 -13.16 -62.24
CA PHE A 807 37.29 -13.40 -61.03
C PHE A 807 38.16 -13.83 -59.84
N GLU A 808 39.19 -14.64 -60.10
CA GLU A 808 40.16 -15.10 -59.11
C GLU A 808 40.97 -13.95 -58.49
N ASP A 809 41.22 -12.87 -59.26
CA ASP A 809 41.88 -11.67 -58.77
C ASP A 809 41.02 -10.96 -57.71
N TYR A 810 39.69 -10.95 -57.87
CA TYR A 810 38.76 -10.44 -56.85
C TYR A 810 38.78 -11.31 -55.60
N ILE A 811 38.83 -12.63 -55.74
CA ILE A 811 38.92 -13.55 -54.59
C ILE A 811 40.21 -13.27 -53.80
N ALA A 812 41.34 -13.07 -54.47
CA ALA A 812 42.61 -12.75 -53.81
C ALA A 812 42.55 -11.42 -53.05
N MET A 813 41.90 -10.38 -53.61
CA MET A 813 41.70 -9.10 -52.92
C MET A 813 40.73 -9.21 -51.74
N ILE A 814 39.62 -9.93 -51.91
CA ILE A 814 38.64 -10.19 -50.83
C ILE A 814 39.29 -11.01 -49.71
N ALA A 815 40.19 -11.95 -50.04
CA ALA A 815 40.90 -12.74 -49.04
C ALA A 815 41.74 -11.88 -48.10
N VAL A 816 42.37 -10.80 -48.58
CA VAL A 816 43.08 -9.84 -47.71
C VAL A 816 42.13 -9.14 -46.74
N PHE A 817 40.95 -8.75 -47.20
CA PHE A 817 39.93 -8.13 -46.35
C PHE A 817 39.35 -9.11 -45.32
N ILE A 818 39.13 -10.37 -45.69
CA ILE A 818 38.65 -11.39 -44.74
C ILE A 818 39.76 -11.77 -43.74
N ASP A 819 41.01 -11.86 -44.18
CA ASP A 819 42.17 -12.11 -43.31
C ASP A 819 42.24 -11.08 -42.18
N PHE A 820 42.01 -9.80 -42.49
CA PHE A 820 41.93 -8.73 -41.49
C PHE A 820 40.98 -9.09 -40.34
N PHE A 821 39.73 -9.42 -40.65
CA PHE A 821 38.74 -9.78 -39.64
C PHE A 821 39.04 -11.12 -38.95
N GLN A 822 39.63 -12.07 -39.67
CA GLN A 822 40.04 -13.34 -39.10
C GLN A 822 41.09 -13.15 -38.01
N PHE A 823 42.16 -12.42 -38.29
CA PHE A 823 43.19 -12.12 -37.29
C PHE A 823 42.66 -11.19 -36.19
N LEU A 824 41.84 -10.19 -36.53
CA LEU A 824 41.20 -9.33 -35.52
C LEU A 824 40.35 -10.15 -34.52
N SER A 825 39.58 -11.13 -35.01
CA SER A 825 38.71 -11.97 -34.16
C SER A 825 39.46 -12.96 -33.27
N LEU A 826 40.75 -13.21 -33.55
CA LEU A 826 41.63 -14.03 -32.71
C LEU A 826 42.39 -13.22 -31.65
N GLY A 827 42.27 -11.89 -31.66
CA GLY A 827 42.80 -11.02 -30.62
C GLY A 827 42.10 -11.20 -29.25
N PRO A 828 42.55 -10.50 -28.20
CA PRO A 828 41.86 -10.46 -26.90
C PRO A 828 40.43 -9.92 -27.05
N ASP A 829 39.54 -10.29 -26.13
CA ASP A 829 38.16 -9.79 -26.15
C ASP A 829 38.12 -8.30 -25.79
N PHE A 830 37.34 -7.52 -26.53
CA PHE A 830 37.22 -6.09 -26.27
C PHE A 830 36.30 -5.89 -25.06
N SER A 831 36.49 -4.81 -24.31
CA SER A 831 35.61 -4.49 -23.18
C SER A 831 34.33 -3.75 -23.63
N TYR A 832 34.25 -3.35 -24.90
CA TYR A 832 33.26 -2.39 -25.45
C TYR A 832 32.43 -2.97 -26.62
N ASP A 833 32.05 -4.24 -26.47
CA ASP A 833 32.25 -5.24 -27.52
C ASP A 833 30.97 -5.77 -28.19
N VAL A 834 30.16 -4.88 -28.76
CA VAL A 834 28.98 -5.34 -29.52
C VAL A 834 29.20 -5.31 -31.03
N ILE A 835 29.97 -4.36 -31.56
CA ILE A 835 30.05 -4.15 -33.02
C ILE A 835 31.31 -4.79 -33.61
N SER A 836 32.50 -4.55 -33.04
CA SER A 836 33.77 -5.04 -33.61
C SER A 836 33.88 -6.57 -33.54
N THR A 837 33.54 -7.22 -32.42
CA THR A 837 33.53 -8.70 -32.36
C THR A 837 32.37 -9.34 -33.08
N LYS A 838 31.15 -8.80 -33.05
CA LYS A 838 30.04 -9.41 -33.81
C LYS A 838 30.29 -9.31 -35.31
N VAL A 839 30.69 -8.15 -35.82
CA VAL A 839 31.01 -8.00 -37.24
C VAL A 839 32.23 -8.82 -37.62
N SER A 840 33.32 -8.77 -36.83
CA SER A 840 34.52 -9.56 -37.13
C SER A 840 34.24 -11.05 -37.06
N SER A 841 33.48 -11.55 -36.07
CA SER A 841 33.13 -12.97 -35.95
C SER A 841 32.16 -13.45 -37.03
N TRP A 842 31.24 -12.60 -37.50
CA TRP A 842 30.39 -12.91 -38.65
C TRP A 842 31.21 -13.01 -39.94
N VAL A 843 32.06 -12.01 -40.21
CA VAL A 843 32.87 -11.94 -41.43
C VAL A 843 33.97 -13.00 -41.42
N SER A 844 34.57 -13.27 -40.26
CA SER A 844 35.60 -14.29 -40.10
C SER A 844 35.05 -15.71 -40.06
N ILE A 845 33.72 -15.88 -39.97
CA ILE A 845 33.07 -17.16 -39.70
C ILE A 845 33.65 -17.79 -38.41
N ASN A 846 34.03 -16.95 -37.44
CA ASN A 846 34.46 -17.45 -36.14
C ASN A 846 33.23 -17.89 -35.36
N ILE A 847 32.92 -19.18 -35.45
CA ILE A 847 31.73 -19.79 -34.84
C ILE A 847 31.80 -19.80 -33.31
N GLY A 848 32.93 -19.37 -32.70
CA GLY A 848 33.09 -19.34 -31.24
C GLY A 848 32.01 -18.58 -30.48
N TRP A 849 31.37 -17.57 -31.07
CA TRP A 849 30.26 -16.84 -30.44
C TRP A 849 28.87 -17.47 -30.71
N LEU A 850 28.72 -18.21 -31.81
CA LEU A 850 27.49 -18.94 -32.20
C LEU A 850 27.40 -20.33 -31.55
N ASN A 851 28.53 -20.85 -31.09
CA ASN A 851 28.71 -22.17 -30.48
C ASN A 851 28.46 -22.13 -28.97
N LYS A 852 27.20 -21.99 -28.55
CA LYS A 852 26.83 -22.28 -27.16
C LYS A 852 25.76 -23.38 -27.10
N GLY A 853 25.99 -24.36 -26.23
CA GLY A 853 25.10 -25.51 -26.05
C GLY A 853 25.08 -26.44 -27.27
N GLU A 854 23.92 -27.06 -27.53
CA GLU A 854 23.76 -28.07 -28.59
C GLU A 854 24.14 -27.60 -30.00
N LYS A 855 24.08 -26.27 -30.26
CA LYS A 855 24.42 -25.69 -31.56
C LYS A 855 25.87 -25.98 -31.96
N LEU A 856 26.80 -26.07 -30.99
CA LEU A 856 28.21 -26.40 -31.24
C LEU A 856 28.36 -27.66 -32.09
N TRP A 857 27.58 -28.70 -31.78
CA TRP A 857 27.68 -29.99 -32.44
C TRP A 857 27.12 -29.96 -33.87
N ILE A 858 26.14 -29.11 -34.15
CA ILE A 858 25.65 -28.87 -35.51
C ILE A 858 26.76 -28.25 -36.37
N TYR A 859 27.47 -27.26 -35.84
CA TYR A 859 28.57 -26.64 -36.56
C TYR A 859 29.78 -27.56 -36.72
N ALA A 860 30.10 -28.38 -35.73
CA ALA A 860 31.12 -29.42 -35.85
C ALA A 860 30.77 -30.40 -36.98
N ASN A 861 29.51 -30.83 -37.09
CA ASN A 861 29.04 -31.67 -38.19
C ASN A 861 29.20 -31.00 -39.55
N CYS A 862 28.74 -29.74 -39.68
CA CYS A 862 28.92 -28.97 -40.91
C CYS A 862 30.42 -28.86 -41.28
N ALA A 863 31.30 -28.65 -40.30
CA ALA A 863 32.74 -28.60 -40.50
C ALA A 863 33.30 -29.94 -41.02
N VAL A 864 32.87 -31.08 -40.47
CA VAL A 864 33.26 -32.42 -40.97
C VAL A 864 32.83 -32.60 -42.43
N VAL A 865 31.60 -32.21 -42.78
CA VAL A 865 31.10 -32.29 -44.17
C VAL A 865 31.93 -31.41 -45.11
N ILE A 866 32.27 -30.19 -44.71
CA ILE A 866 33.11 -29.28 -45.49
C ILE A 866 34.51 -29.88 -45.69
N VAL A 867 35.09 -30.52 -44.66
CA VAL A 867 36.38 -31.22 -44.77
C VAL A 867 36.29 -32.41 -45.73
N ALA A 868 35.21 -33.19 -45.67
CA ALA A 868 35.01 -34.31 -46.58
C ALA A 868 34.94 -33.82 -48.05
N LEU A 869 34.22 -32.72 -48.31
CA LEU A 869 34.17 -32.07 -49.62
C LEU A 869 35.54 -31.52 -50.05
N TRP A 870 36.30 -30.91 -49.13
CA TRP A 870 37.66 -30.45 -49.39
C TRP A 870 38.58 -31.59 -49.84
N VAL A 871 38.55 -32.71 -49.12
CA VAL A 871 39.36 -33.89 -49.42
C VAL A 871 38.94 -34.50 -50.76
N PHE A 872 37.64 -34.60 -51.01
CA PHE A 872 37.12 -35.05 -52.29
C PHE A 872 37.66 -34.19 -53.44
N PHE A 873 37.49 -32.86 -53.39
CA PHE A 873 38.01 -31.97 -54.44
C PHE A 873 39.53 -32.01 -54.56
N SER A 874 40.25 -32.16 -53.45
CA SER A 874 41.71 -32.31 -53.44
C SER A 874 42.16 -33.58 -54.17
N ILE A 875 41.48 -34.71 -53.95
CA ILE A 875 41.74 -35.97 -54.64
C ILE A 875 41.43 -35.83 -56.15
N GLN A 876 40.31 -35.20 -56.50
CA GLN A 876 39.93 -34.97 -57.90
C GLN A 876 41.02 -34.21 -58.67
N ILE A 877 41.59 -33.17 -58.06
CA ILE A 877 42.69 -32.40 -58.64
C ILE A 877 44.01 -33.17 -58.61
N ALA A 878 44.33 -33.89 -57.53
CA ALA A 878 45.60 -34.61 -57.41
C ALA A 878 45.77 -35.73 -58.45
N PHE A 879 44.67 -36.38 -58.82
CA PHE A 879 44.67 -37.52 -59.75
C PHE A 879 44.16 -37.16 -61.15
N ASN A 880 43.85 -35.89 -61.43
CA ASN A 880 43.30 -35.43 -62.72
C ASN A 880 42.11 -36.27 -63.23
N LEU A 881 41.26 -36.76 -62.34
CA LEU A 881 40.22 -37.78 -62.64
C LEU A 881 39.21 -37.32 -63.71
N PHE A 882 39.02 -36.02 -63.88
CA PHE A 882 38.08 -35.44 -64.84
C PHE A 882 38.74 -34.78 -66.04
N GLU A 883 40.07 -34.85 -66.20
CA GLU A 883 40.78 -34.14 -67.27
C GLU A 883 40.46 -34.70 -68.67
N LYS A 884 40.11 -35.99 -68.76
CA LYS A 884 39.82 -36.70 -70.03
C LYS A 884 38.33 -36.75 -70.42
N SER A 885 37.42 -36.19 -69.61
CA SER A 885 35.98 -36.26 -69.86
C SER A 885 35.44 -34.90 -70.30
N ASP A 886 34.93 -34.82 -71.53
CA ASP A 886 34.36 -33.60 -72.15
C ASP A 886 32.88 -33.35 -71.77
N ASN A 887 32.33 -34.11 -70.81
CA ASN A 887 30.95 -33.93 -70.39
C ASN A 887 30.76 -32.61 -69.60
N THR A 888 29.61 -31.97 -69.76
CA THR A 888 29.25 -30.72 -69.03
C THR A 888 29.28 -30.89 -67.50
N PHE A 889 29.03 -32.09 -67.00
CA PHE A 889 29.12 -32.40 -65.57
C PHE A 889 30.58 -32.36 -65.06
N SER A 890 31.53 -32.95 -65.79
CA SER A 890 32.95 -32.94 -65.38
C SER A 890 33.56 -31.54 -65.48
N SER A 891 33.16 -30.72 -66.46
CA SER A 891 33.58 -29.32 -66.53
C SER A 891 33.03 -28.49 -65.38
N THR A 892 31.76 -28.72 -64.99
CA THR A 892 31.14 -28.04 -63.85
C THR A 892 31.78 -28.44 -62.54
N ILE A 893 32.00 -29.74 -62.29
CA ILE A 893 32.72 -30.22 -61.11
C ILE A 893 34.14 -29.66 -61.07
N ARG A 894 34.83 -29.55 -62.20
CA ARG A 894 36.18 -28.98 -62.27
C ARG A 894 36.18 -27.50 -61.89
N ALA A 895 35.23 -26.72 -62.40
CA ALA A 895 35.07 -25.31 -62.04
C ALA A 895 34.72 -25.15 -60.55
N MET A 896 33.78 -25.95 -60.04
CA MET A 896 33.41 -25.99 -58.63
C MET A 896 34.57 -26.42 -57.73
N SER A 897 35.39 -27.39 -58.15
CA SER A 897 36.55 -27.86 -57.39
C SER A 897 37.59 -26.74 -57.27
N LYS A 898 37.91 -26.05 -58.36
CA LYS A 898 38.85 -24.92 -58.35
C LYS A 898 38.35 -23.78 -57.46
N LEU A 899 37.08 -23.41 -57.60
CA LEU A 899 36.47 -22.34 -56.80
C LEU A 899 36.41 -22.72 -55.32
N SER A 900 35.92 -23.92 -55.00
CA SER A 900 35.79 -24.42 -53.63
C SER A 900 37.14 -24.56 -52.94
N LEU A 901 38.17 -25.04 -53.65
CA LEU A 901 39.50 -25.15 -53.07
C LEU A 901 40.13 -23.77 -52.80
N THR A 902 39.83 -22.76 -53.61
CA THR A 902 40.29 -21.40 -53.38
C THR A 902 39.56 -20.76 -52.19
N ILE A 903 38.25 -20.94 -52.10
CA ILE A 903 37.39 -20.39 -51.04
C ILE A 903 37.63 -21.11 -49.70
N ILE A 904 37.46 -22.43 -49.64
CA ILE A 904 37.61 -23.22 -48.41
C ILE A 904 39.07 -23.18 -47.94
N GLY A 905 40.02 -23.20 -48.87
CA GLY A 905 41.45 -23.23 -48.58
C GLY A 905 41.92 -21.93 -47.95
N ASN A 906 41.46 -20.77 -48.43
CA ASN A 906 41.89 -19.48 -47.89
C ASN A 906 40.95 -18.96 -46.79
N LEU A 907 39.64 -18.99 -47.02
CA LEU A 907 38.65 -18.43 -46.09
C LEU A 907 38.23 -19.43 -45.01
N GLY A 908 38.10 -20.72 -45.36
CA GLY A 908 37.65 -21.77 -44.44
C GLY A 908 38.72 -22.33 -43.50
N PHE A 909 40.01 -22.00 -43.70
CA PHE A 909 41.09 -22.62 -42.92
C PHE A 909 41.00 -22.39 -41.42
N LEU A 910 40.90 -21.12 -41.02
CA LEU A 910 40.92 -20.73 -39.62
C LEU A 910 39.61 -21.12 -38.91
N PRO A 911 38.41 -20.89 -39.49
CA PRO A 911 37.15 -21.34 -38.91
C PRO A 911 37.08 -22.84 -38.64
N LEU A 912 37.46 -23.68 -39.63
CA LEU A 912 37.36 -25.13 -39.51
C LEU A 912 38.29 -25.65 -38.40
N ILE A 913 39.54 -25.17 -38.35
CA ILE A 913 40.49 -25.57 -37.31
C ILE A 913 40.01 -25.10 -35.93
N SER A 914 39.48 -23.89 -35.82
CA SER A 914 38.94 -23.34 -34.56
C SER A 914 37.77 -24.16 -34.02
N VAL A 915 36.84 -24.59 -34.88
CA VAL A 915 35.69 -25.44 -34.49
C VAL A 915 36.16 -26.79 -33.96
N PHE A 916 37.04 -27.48 -34.70
CA PHE A 916 37.55 -28.78 -34.25
C PHE A 916 38.40 -28.68 -32.98
N LEU A 917 39.20 -27.61 -32.81
CA LEU A 917 39.92 -27.40 -31.55
C LEU A 917 38.98 -27.14 -30.37
N SER A 918 37.83 -26.51 -30.61
CA SER A 918 36.86 -26.21 -29.54
C SER A 918 36.24 -27.48 -28.95
N SER A 919 36.17 -28.59 -29.70
CA SER A 919 35.71 -29.87 -29.14
C SER A 919 36.70 -30.51 -28.15
N PHE A 920 37.91 -29.95 -27.97
CA PHE A 920 38.88 -30.42 -26.97
C PHE A 920 39.01 -29.47 -25.77
N ALA A 921 38.26 -28.36 -25.74
CA ALA A 921 38.32 -27.35 -24.70
C ALA A 921 37.61 -27.79 -23.40
N CYS A 922 38.17 -28.80 -22.74
CA CYS A 922 37.63 -29.48 -21.55
C CYS A 922 38.31 -29.05 -20.24
N TYR A 923 38.61 -27.77 -20.08
CA TYR A 923 39.40 -27.28 -18.94
C TYR A 923 38.55 -26.83 -17.73
N GLU A 924 37.22 -26.91 -17.81
CA GLU A 924 36.29 -26.64 -16.70
C GLU A 924 35.70 -27.93 -16.14
N SER A 925 35.42 -27.96 -14.83
CA SER A 925 34.91 -29.14 -14.13
C SER A 925 34.09 -28.77 -12.89
N ILE A 926 33.12 -29.63 -12.55
CA ILE A 926 32.39 -29.57 -11.27
C ILE A 926 33.08 -30.39 -10.16
N GLY A 927 34.17 -31.11 -10.48
CA GLY A 927 34.88 -31.93 -9.51
C GLY A 927 36.30 -32.32 -9.92
N PRO A 928 37.03 -33.09 -9.09
CA PRO A 928 38.44 -33.42 -9.33
C PRO A 928 38.64 -34.51 -10.40
N ASN A 929 37.57 -35.22 -10.79
CA ASN A 929 37.65 -36.29 -11.78
C ASN A 929 37.62 -35.72 -13.21
N ILE A 930 38.42 -36.28 -14.12
CA ILE A 930 38.41 -35.91 -15.54
C ILE A 930 37.04 -36.16 -16.19
N LYS A 931 36.30 -37.17 -15.72
CA LYS A 931 34.94 -37.45 -16.18
C LYS A 931 33.93 -36.38 -15.78
N GLN A 932 34.25 -35.54 -14.80
CA GLN A 932 33.42 -34.41 -14.36
C GLN A 932 33.79 -33.10 -15.08
N THR A 933 34.79 -33.15 -15.98
CA THR A 933 35.05 -32.04 -16.89
C THR A 933 33.95 -31.96 -17.94
N PHE A 934 33.66 -30.76 -18.42
CA PHE A 934 32.68 -30.52 -19.48
C PHE A 934 33.25 -29.59 -20.55
N VAL A 935 32.63 -29.58 -21.73
CA VAL A 935 33.08 -28.77 -22.85
C VAL A 935 32.81 -27.31 -22.52
N HIS A 936 33.82 -26.44 -22.56
CA HIS A 936 33.67 -25.03 -22.21
C HIS A 936 32.53 -24.31 -22.98
N GLN A 937 32.32 -24.69 -24.24
CA GLN A 937 31.27 -24.13 -25.09
C GLN A 937 29.89 -24.82 -24.93
N ASP A 938 29.84 -25.98 -24.29
CA ASP A 938 28.62 -26.74 -24.01
C ASP A 938 28.77 -27.51 -22.69
N CYS A 939 28.48 -26.83 -21.58
CA CYS A 939 28.61 -27.43 -20.27
C CYS A 939 27.55 -28.49 -19.94
N SER A 940 26.57 -28.73 -20.82
CA SER A 940 25.67 -29.88 -20.71
C SER A 940 26.34 -31.20 -21.13
N THR A 941 27.42 -31.13 -21.93
CA THR A 941 28.15 -32.30 -22.41
C THR A 941 29.41 -32.52 -21.58
N PHE A 942 29.41 -33.57 -20.77
CA PHE A 942 30.61 -34.02 -20.06
C PHE A 942 31.66 -34.53 -21.03
N CYS A 943 32.89 -34.07 -20.81
CA CYS A 943 34.03 -34.46 -21.61
C CYS A 943 34.41 -35.92 -21.36
N TRP A 944 34.85 -36.55 -22.44
CA TRP A 944 35.32 -37.94 -22.44
C TRP A 944 34.26 -38.96 -22.02
N GLN A 945 32.98 -38.61 -22.21
CA GLN A 945 31.83 -39.48 -22.02
C GLN A 945 30.90 -39.42 -23.23
N ASP A 946 30.11 -40.49 -23.44
CA ASP A 946 29.02 -40.57 -24.40
C ASP A 946 29.33 -39.93 -25.77
N LYS A 947 28.53 -38.92 -26.16
CA LYS A 947 28.60 -38.23 -27.44
C LYS A 947 29.91 -37.47 -27.63
N HIS A 948 30.54 -36.99 -26.55
CA HIS A 948 31.78 -36.21 -26.66
C HIS A 948 32.91 -37.02 -27.29
N ILE A 949 33.06 -38.30 -26.93
CA ILE A 949 34.13 -39.16 -27.47
C ILE A 949 34.01 -39.29 -28.99
N ILE A 950 32.79 -39.47 -29.48
CA ILE A 950 32.49 -39.63 -30.91
C ILE A 950 32.91 -38.35 -31.65
N TRP A 951 32.47 -37.18 -31.16
CA TRP A 951 32.78 -35.90 -31.78
C TRP A 951 34.26 -35.55 -31.72
N ALA A 952 34.91 -35.76 -30.56
CA ALA A 952 36.34 -35.56 -30.41
C ALA A 952 37.13 -36.42 -31.40
N THR A 953 36.74 -37.70 -31.57
CA THR A 953 37.41 -38.60 -32.52
C THR A 953 37.27 -38.13 -33.97
N LEU A 954 36.06 -37.73 -34.39
CA LEU A 954 35.81 -37.18 -35.72
C LEU A 954 36.59 -35.87 -35.96
N SER A 955 36.69 -35.01 -34.95
CA SER A 955 37.49 -33.78 -35.00
C SER A 955 38.99 -34.07 -35.18
N ILE A 956 39.57 -35.06 -34.47
CA ILE A 956 40.98 -35.44 -34.64
C ILE A 956 41.23 -35.92 -36.07
N ILE A 957 40.40 -36.86 -36.57
CA ILE A 957 40.53 -37.42 -37.92
C ILE A 957 40.43 -36.29 -38.96
N SER A 958 39.44 -35.42 -38.81
CA SER A 958 39.24 -34.28 -39.72
C SER A 958 40.43 -33.34 -39.72
N LEU A 959 40.99 -33.00 -38.55
CA LEU A 959 42.19 -32.15 -38.44
C LEU A 959 43.42 -32.81 -39.08
N LEU A 960 43.64 -34.10 -38.83
CA LEU A 960 44.78 -34.83 -39.37
C LEU A 960 44.73 -35.01 -40.89
N ILE A 961 43.56 -34.97 -41.51
CA ILE A 961 43.42 -35.05 -42.98
C ILE A 961 43.38 -33.64 -43.59
N TYR A 962 42.61 -32.74 -43.00
CA TYR A 962 42.41 -31.39 -43.51
C TYR A 962 43.68 -30.56 -43.43
N LEU A 963 44.35 -30.51 -42.27
CA LEU A 963 45.50 -29.63 -42.09
C LEU A 963 46.65 -29.93 -43.07
N PRO A 964 47.09 -31.20 -43.25
CA PRO A 964 48.12 -31.51 -44.23
C PRO A 964 47.71 -31.22 -45.67
N SER A 965 46.49 -31.62 -46.04
CA SER A 965 45.99 -31.40 -47.41
C SER A 965 45.81 -29.90 -47.69
N ALA A 966 45.31 -29.13 -46.73
CA ALA A 966 45.08 -27.70 -46.88
C ALA A 966 46.39 -26.90 -47.01
N ILE A 967 47.43 -27.25 -46.26
CA ILE A 967 48.77 -26.65 -46.39
C ILE A 967 49.41 -27.04 -47.72
N TYR A 968 49.22 -28.30 -48.16
CA TYR A 968 49.79 -28.81 -49.41
C TYR A 968 49.14 -28.23 -50.67
N PHE A 969 47.80 -28.23 -50.74
CA PHE A 969 47.08 -27.86 -51.96
C PHE A 969 46.91 -26.34 -52.12
N ARG A 970 47.00 -25.53 -51.07
CA ARG A 970 46.85 -24.06 -51.18
C ARG A 970 47.83 -23.42 -52.17
N PRO A 971 49.16 -23.62 -52.04
CA PRO A 971 50.12 -23.07 -53.01
C PRO A 971 49.91 -23.64 -54.42
N PHE A 972 49.47 -24.89 -54.52
CA PHE A 972 49.23 -25.57 -55.79
C PHE A 972 48.04 -25.01 -56.55
N VAL A 973 46.92 -24.79 -55.86
CA VAL A 973 45.70 -24.20 -56.45
C VAL A 973 45.98 -22.79 -56.96
N ASP A 974 46.77 -22.00 -56.23
CA ASP A 974 47.16 -20.65 -56.65
C ASP A 974 47.97 -20.67 -57.96
N THR A 975 48.85 -21.66 -58.15
CA THR A 975 49.57 -21.84 -59.43
C THR A 975 48.68 -22.28 -60.60
N MET A 976 47.60 -23.01 -60.33
CA MET A 976 46.63 -23.49 -61.33
C MET A 976 45.51 -22.49 -61.64
N SER A 977 45.44 -21.39 -60.89
CA SER A 977 44.44 -20.34 -61.11
C SER A 977 44.77 -19.55 -62.38
N ASN A 978 43.72 -19.13 -63.09
CA ASN A 978 43.84 -18.25 -64.25
C ASN A 978 44.01 -16.77 -63.85
N GLY A 979 44.04 -16.48 -62.53
CA GLY A 979 44.23 -15.15 -61.99
C GLY A 979 45.62 -14.58 -62.30
N ASN A 980 45.67 -13.26 -62.41
CA ASN A 980 46.91 -12.52 -62.59
C ASN A 980 47.64 -12.32 -61.25
N ILE A 981 46.90 -12.19 -60.14
CA ILE A 981 47.42 -12.06 -58.78
C ILE A 981 47.81 -13.45 -58.29
N LYS A 982 49.12 -13.66 -58.13
CA LYS A 982 49.69 -14.91 -57.61
C LYS A 982 50.49 -14.63 -56.34
N SER A 983 50.30 -15.48 -55.35
CA SER A 983 51.01 -15.45 -54.08
C SER A 983 52.31 -16.25 -54.15
N LYS A 984 53.28 -15.86 -53.32
CA LYS A 984 54.50 -16.63 -53.11
C LYS A 984 54.17 -17.85 -52.24
N PRO A 985 54.57 -19.06 -52.65
CA PRO A 985 54.37 -20.30 -51.90
C PRO A 985 54.89 -20.23 -50.46
N LEU A 986 56.06 -19.63 -50.26
CA LEU A 986 56.66 -19.43 -48.94
C LEU A 986 55.77 -18.57 -48.02
N PHE A 987 55.08 -17.57 -48.58
CA PHE A 987 54.11 -16.76 -47.82
C PHE A 987 52.91 -17.60 -47.38
N MET A 988 52.32 -18.40 -48.28
CA MET A 988 51.17 -19.23 -47.95
C MET A 988 51.46 -20.26 -46.85
N MET A 989 52.66 -20.85 -46.86
CA MET A 989 53.12 -21.78 -45.81
C MET A 989 53.33 -21.06 -44.48
N ALA A 990 54.05 -19.94 -44.49
CA ALA A 990 54.27 -19.14 -43.28
C ALA A 990 52.96 -18.61 -42.70
N LYS A 991 52.02 -18.19 -43.55
CA LYS A 991 50.66 -17.78 -43.18
C LYS A 991 49.90 -18.93 -42.51
N GLY A 992 49.99 -20.15 -43.05
CA GLY A 992 49.35 -21.34 -42.46
C GLY A 992 49.85 -21.62 -41.05
N VAL A 993 51.18 -21.56 -40.83
CA VAL A 993 51.78 -21.71 -39.49
C VAL A 993 51.31 -20.60 -38.55
N LEU A 994 51.34 -19.35 -39.00
CA LEU A 994 50.86 -18.20 -38.21
C LEU A 994 49.39 -18.39 -37.79
N GLN A 995 48.52 -18.77 -38.72
CA GLN A 995 47.10 -18.96 -38.45
C GLN A 995 46.86 -20.06 -37.40
N VAL A 996 47.59 -21.17 -37.47
CA VAL A 996 47.50 -22.23 -36.45
C VAL A 996 48.01 -21.73 -35.09
N SER A 997 49.15 -21.02 -35.05
CA SER A 997 49.67 -20.41 -33.81
C SER A 997 48.68 -19.45 -33.19
N ALA A 998 48.07 -18.59 -34.00
CA ALA A 998 47.09 -17.59 -33.58
C ALA A 998 45.84 -18.24 -32.96
N ILE A 999 45.31 -19.31 -33.57
CA ILE A 999 44.15 -20.05 -33.02
C ILE A 999 44.52 -20.68 -31.68
N ILE A 1000 45.69 -21.33 -31.59
CA ILE A 1000 46.13 -21.98 -30.35
C ILE A 1000 46.29 -20.95 -29.23
N LEU A 1001 46.96 -19.82 -29.49
CA LEU A 1001 47.08 -18.72 -28.53
C LEU A 1001 45.69 -18.22 -28.08
N SER A 1002 44.77 -18.02 -29.02
CA SER A 1002 43.41 -17.55 -28.75
C SER A 1002 42.57 -18.55 -27.95
N LYS A 1003 42.83 -19.86 -28.05
CA LYS A 1003 42.05 -20.89 -27.32
C LYS A 1003 42.70 -21.31 -26.00
N THR A 1004 43.99 -21.01 -25.81
CA THR A 1004 44.74 -21.39 -24.60
C THR A 1004 44.94 -20.19 -23.68
N LEU A 1005 45.71 -19.20 -24.11
CA LEU A 1005 46.18 -18.12 -23.25
C LEU A 1005 45.13 -17.02 -23.04
N LYS A 1006 44.31 -16.73 -24.06
CA LYS A 1006 43.28 -15.69 -24.02
C LYS A 1006 42.29 -15.85 -22.85
N VAL A 1007 41.92 -17.10 -22.55
CA VAL A 1007 40.90 -17.45 -21.54
C VAL A 1007 41.36 -17.04 -20.13
N TYR A 1008 42.65 -17.23 -19.82
CA TYR A 1008 43.18 -16.98 -18.48
C TYR A 1008 43.86 -15.61 -18.34
N TYR A 1009 44.54 -15.18 -19.41
CA TYR A 1009 45.39 -13.99 -19.38
C TYR A 1009 45.23 -13.19 -20.67
N ALA A 1010 44.07 -12.54 -20.84
CA ALA A 1010 43.74 -11.77 -22.05
C ALA A 1010 44.81 -10.71 -22.41
N GLY A 1011 45.34 -9.99 -21.41
CA GLY A 1011 46.40 -8.99 -21.62
C GLY A 1011 47.72 -9.60 -22.13
N LEU A 1012 48.18 -10.70 -21.50
CA LEU A 1012 49.42 -11.40 -21.91
C LEU A 1012 49.26 -12.03 -23.30
N HIS A 1013 48.09 -12.61 -23.58
CA HIS A 1013 47.72 -13.08 -24.90
C HIS A 1013 47.85 -11.98 -25.95
N GLY A 1014 47.29 -10.81 -25.68
CA GLY A 1014 47.38 -9.65 -26.57
C GLY A 1014 48.82 -9.25 -26.90
N LEU A 1015 49.72 -9.18 -25.90
CA LEU A 1015 51.13 -8.83 -26.10
C LEU A 1015 51.87 -9.85 -26.99
N ILE A 1016 51.70 -11.15 -26.72
CA ILE A 1016 52.33 -12.21 -27.52
C ILE A 1016 51.77 -12.21 -28.94
N TYR A 1017 50.47 -11.97 -29.08
CA TYR A 1017 49.80 -11.89 -30.38
C TYR A 1017 50.31 -10.73 -31.23
N ILE A 1018 50.47 -9.53 -30.63
CA ILE A 1018 51.05 -8.35 -31.30
C ILE A 1018 52.46 -8.66 -31.79
N LEU A 1019 53.30 -9.26 -30.95
CA LEU A 1019 54.67 -9.64 -31.32
C LEU A 1019 54.67 -10.60 -32.52
N LEU A 1020 53.82 -11.63 -32.48
CA LEU A 1020 53.69 -12.63 -33.52
C LEU A 1020 53.25 -12.02 -34.87
N VAL A 1021 52.20 -11.20 -34.87
CA VAL A 1021 51.71 -10.52 -36.09
C VAL A 1021 52.71 -9.49 -36.60
N SER A 1022 53.43 -8.79 -35.71
CA SER A 1022 54.48 -7.83 -36.09
C SER A 1022 55.66 -8.50 -36.80
N ILE A 1023 56.14 -9.63 -36.28
CA ILE A 1023 57.20 -10.45 -36.91
C ILE A 1023 56.74 -10.90 -38.30
N PHE A 1024 55.49 -11.38 -38.42
CA PHE A 1024 54.95 -11.80 -39.71
C PHE A 1024 54.75 -10.64 -40.68
N THR A 1025 54.38 -9.46 -40.19
CA THR A 1025 54.25 -8.24 -41.00
C THR A 1025 55.61 -7.83 -41.56
N ALA A 1026 56.65 -7.82 -40.73
CA ALA A 1026 58.02 -7.55 -41.17
C ALA A 1026 58.51 -8.57 -42.22
N PHE A 1027 58.17 -9.86 -42.01
CA PHE A 1027 58.41 -10.91 -43.00
C PHE A 1027 57.68 -10.63 -44.33
N CYS A 1028 56.42 -10.20 -44.30
CA CYS A 1028 55.67 -9.84 -45.51
C CYS A 1028 56.27 -8.64 -46.23
N ILE A 1029 56.69 -7.59 -45.51
CA ILE A 1029 57.34 -6.41 -46.11
C ILE A 1029 58.58 -6.84 -46.92
N LYS A 1030 59.40 -7.74 -46.38
CA LYS A 1030 60.61 -8.25 -47.04
C LYS A 1030 60.30 -9.20 -48.20
N LEU A 1031 59.34 -10.11 -48.04
CA LEU A 1031 59.05 -11.16 -49.00
C LEU A 1031 58.30 -10.66 -50.25
N LYS A 1032 57.45 -9.62 -50.08
CA LYS A 1032 56.44 -9.16 -51.05
C LYS A 1032 55.52 -10.33 -51.48
N PRO A 1033 54.52 -10.68 -50.65
CA PRO A 1033 53.72 -11.90 -50.75
C PRO A 1033 53.07 -12.16 -52.10
N TYR A 1034 52.62 -11.12 -52.78
CA TYR A 1034 51.97 -11.20 -54.08
C TYR A 1034 52.84 -10.55 -55.17
N ASN A 1035 52.66 -10.96 -56.41
CA ASN A 1035 53.25 -10.29 -57.57
C ASN A 1035 52.59 -8.94 -57.93
N TYR A 1036 51.65 -8.45 -57.12
CA TYR A 1036 50.95 -7.17 -57.30
C TYR A 1036 51.18 -6.21 -56.13
N GLY A 1037 51.75 -5.03 -56.43
CA GLY A 1037 52.11 -4.02 -55.43
C GLY A 1037 50.94 -3.53 -54.57
N ARG A 1038 49.76 -3.29 -55.17
CA ARG A 1038 48.57 -2.82 -54.42
C ARG A 1038 48.08 -3.82 -53.39
N VAL A 1039 48.06 -5.11 -53.73
CA VAL A 1039 47.61 -6.16 -52.80
C VAL A 1039 48.60 -6.32 -51.66
N ASN A 1040 49.91 -6.24 -51.94
CA ASN A 1040 50.92 -6.25 -50.89
C ASN A 1040 50.77 -5.07 -49.93
N LEU A 1041 50.50 -3.87 -50.45
CA LEU A 1041 50.26 -2.68 -49.63
C LEU A 1041 49.05 -2.90 -48.70
N TRP A 1042 47.90 -3.28 -49.26
CA TRP A 1042 46.69 -3.49 -48.45
C TRP A 1042 46.80 -4.65 -47.47
N LEU A 1043 47.56 -5.70 -47.80
CA LEU A 1043 47.90 -6.76 -46.86
C LEU A 1043 48.70 -6.19 -45.66
N ILE A 1044 49.73 -5.39 -45.91
CA ILE A 1044 50.52 -4.77 -44.84
C ILE A 1044 49.64 -3.82 -44.01
N MET A 1045 48.84 -2.97 -44.65
CA MET A 1045 47.93 -2.06 -43.95
C MET A 1045 46.91 -2.82 -43.09
N SER A 1046 46.42 -3.97 -43.58
CA SER A 1046 45.51 -4.82 -42.81
C SER A 1046 46.16 -5.38 -41.54
N TYR A 1047 47.41 -5.85 -41.61
CA TYR A 1047 48.10 -6.36 -40.42
C TYR A 1047 48.49 -5.23 -39.45
N LEU A 1048 48.84 -4.04 -39.93
CA LEU A 1048 49.03 -2.87 -39.08
C LEU A 1048 47.74 -2.47 -38.35
N ALA A 1049 46.59 -2.56 -39.03
CA ALA A 1049 45.29 -2.32 -38.41
C ALA A 1049 44.94 -3.38 -37.34
N VAL A 1050 45.28 -4.65 -37.57
CA VAL A 1050 45.15 -5.71 -36.55
C VAL A 1050 46.05 -5.39 -35.34
N ILE A 1051 47.33 -5.04 -35.57
CA ILE A 1051 48.26 -4.69 -34.50
C ILE A 1051 47.70 -3.52 -33.66
N TRP A 1052 47.23 -2.46 -34.32
CA TRP A 1052 46.61 -1.30 -33.66
C TRP A 1052 45.43 -1.70 -32.78
N SER A 1053 44.47 -2.43 -33.34
CA SER A 1053 43.23 -2.80 -32.65
C SER A 1053 43.53 -3.71 -31.45
N VAL A 1054 44.45 -4.67 -31.62
CA VAL A 1054 44.88 -5.57 -30.54
C VAL A 1054 45.66 -4.83 -29.46
N SER A 1055 46.49 -3.83 -29.82
CA SER A 1055 47.17 -2.97 -28.84
C SER A 1055 46.17 -2.22 -27.97
N LEU A 1056 45.15 -1.58 -28.57
CA LEU A 1056 44.10 -0.89 -27.81
C LEU A 1056 43.34 -1.85 -26.90
N SER A 1057 42.95 -3.03 -27.41
CA SER A 1057 42.26 -4.03 -26.60
C SER A 1057 43.12 -4.52 -25.44
N SER A 1058 44.41 -4.75 -25.66
CA SER A 1058 45.33 -5.20 -24.61
C SER A 1058 45.51 -4.14 -23.52
N ILE A 1059 45.60 -2.86 -23.90
CA ILE A 1059 45.67 -1.73 -22.95
C ILE A 1059 44.36 -1.62 -22.17
N SER A 1060 43.20 -1.78 -22.82
CA SER A 1060 41.89 -1.79 -22.16
C SER A 1060 41.80 -2.91 -21.11
N SER A 1061 42.22 -4.13 -21.46
CA SER A 1061 42.22 -5.26 -20.52
C SER A 1061 43.15 -5.07 -19.33
N ILE A 1062 44.27 -4.36 -19.49
CA ILE A 1062 45.27 -4.13 -18.41
C ILE A 1062 44.89 -2.94 -17.52
N SER A 1063 44.32 -1.88 -18.09
CA SER A 1063 44.10 -0.60 -17.40
C SER A 1063 42.84 -0.55 -16.51
N SER A 1064 42.01 -1.59 -16.50
CA SER A 1064 40.73 -1.66 -15.77
C SER A 1064 39.72 -0.53 -16.12
N TYR A 1065 39.99 0.29 -17.13
CA TYR A 1065 39.20 1.48 -17.49
C TYR A 1065 38.15 1.14 -18.57
N GLN A 1066 36.87 1.10 -18.17
CA GLN A 1066 35.76 0.56 -18.98
C GLN A 1066 34.94 1.61 -19.77
N SER A 1067 35.55 2.70 -20.26
CA SER A 1067 34.82 3.67 -21.09
C SER A 1067 34.64 3.18 -22.53
N ILE A 1068 33.46 2.61 -22.81
CA ILE A 1068 33.07 2.07 -24.12
C ILE A 1068 33.25 3.09 -25.28
N PRO A 1069 32.78 4.35 -25.17
CA PRO A 1069 32.83 5.29 -26.29
C PRO A 1069 34.26 5.71 -26.66
N LEU A 1070 35.16 5.81 -25.67
CA LEU A 1070 36.52 6.28 -25.87
C LEU A 1070 37.33 5.29 -26.73
N TRP A 1071 37.32 4.02 -26.36
CA TRP A 1071 38.10 2.99 -27.05
C TRP A 1071 37.60 2.74 -28.47
N LEU A 1072 36.28 2.73 -28.66
CA LEU A 1072 35.68 2.59 -29.99
C LEU A 1072 36.06 3.77 -30.91
N THR A 1073 36.04 4.99 -30.38
CA THR A 1073 36.43 6.19 -31.13
C THR A 1073 37.92 6.12 -31.52
N ALA A 1074 38.79 5.68 -30.61
CA ALA A 1074 40.22 5.51 -30.88
C ALA A 1074 40.49 4.47 -31.98
N ASP A 1075 39.73 3.37 -32.00
CA ASP A 1075 39.89 2.32 -33.01
C ASP A 1075 39.45 2.80 -34.40
N PHE A 1076 38.29 3.46 -34.51
CA PHE A 1076 37.82 4.06 -35.78
C PHE A 1076 38.77 5.13 -36.32
N ILE A 1077 39.31 5.99 -35.46
CA ILE A 1077 40.29 7.00 -35.87
C ILE A 1077 41.56 6.31 -36.41
N GLY A 1078 42.04 5.28 -35.73
CA GLY A 1078 43.20 4.50 -36.19
C GLY A 1078 42.98 3.84 -37.54
N TRP A 1079 41.83 3.21 -37.76
CA TRP A 1079 41.47 2.61 -39.05
C TRP A 1079 41.34 3.66 -40.16
N ALA A 1080 40.75 4.82 -39.87
CA ALA A 1080 40.64 5.91 -40.83
C ALA A 1080 42.02 6.44 -41.25
N LEU A 1081 42.92 6.65 -40.28
CA LEU A 1081 44.29 7.09 -40.54
C LEU A 1081 45.08 6.08 -41.36
N LEU A 1082 45.00 4.79 -41.02
CA LEU A 1082 45.65 3.73 -41.79
C LEU A 1082 45.07 3.61 -43.20
N THR A 1083 43.75 3.70 -43.36
CA THR A 1083 43.11 3.65 -44.68
C THR A 1083 43.51 4.84 -45.54
N PHE A 1084 43.52 6.06 -44.98
CA PHE A 1084 43.95 7.26 -45.69
C PHE A 1084 45.43 7.17 -46.10
N THR A 1085 46.29 6.72 -45.19
CA THR A 1085 47.72 6.49 -45.48
C THR A 1085 47.91 5.44 -46.57
N GLY A 1086 47.13 4.35 -46.53
CA GLY A 1086 47.14 3.31 -47.55
C GLY A 1086 46.71 3.83 -48.92
N LEU A 1087 45.63 4.62 -48.98
CA LEU A 1087 45.16 5.26 -50.21
C LEU A 1087 46.19 6.25 -50.75
N TYR A 1088 46.83 7.03 -49.88
CA TYR A 1088 47.90 7.96 -50.25
C TYR A 1088 49.09 7.22 -50.85
N ILE A 1089 49.62 6.19 -50.17
CA ILE A 1089 50.74 5.39 -50.69
C ILE A 1089 50.33 4.67 -51.99
N GLN A 1090 49.09 4.18 -52.08
CA GLN A 1090 48.59 3.53 -53.28
C GLN A 1090 48.60 4.49 -54.48
N ALA A 1091 48.10 5.71 -54.30
CA ALA A 1091 48.02 6.71 -55.36
C ALA A 1091 49.41 7.10 -55.88
N TRP A 1092 50.40 7.18 -54.99
CA TRP A 1092 51.74 7.66 -55.33
C TRP A 1092 52.70 6.56 -55.80
N TYR A 1093 52.66 5.36 -55.22
CA TYR A 1093 53.70 4.35 -55.40
C TYR A 1093 53.20 3.04 -56.04
N CYS A 1094 51.90 2.80 -56.12
CA CYS A 1094 51.34 1.54 -56.63
C CYS A 1094 50.34 1.78 -57.78
N PRO A 1095 50.79 1.88 -59.04
CA PRO A 1095 49.88 2.06 -60.19
C PRO A 1095 48.93 0.87 -60.39
N SER A 1096 47.77 1.11 -61.01
CA SER A 1096 46.79 0.05 -61.31
C SER A 1096 47.28 -0.73 -62.52
N MET A 1097 47.70 -1.98 -62.30
CA MET A 1097 48.13 -2.87 -63.40
C MET A 1097 46.98 -3.75 -63.89
N LEU A 1098 45.87 -3.80 -63.14
CA LEU A 1098 44.66 -4.49 -63.55
C LEU A 1098 43.63 -3.48 -64.05
N PHE A 1099 42.98 -3.80 -65.18
CA PHE A 1099 41.90 -2.99 -65.74
C PHE A 1099 40.67 -3.86 -66.06
N THR A 1100 39.50 -3.25 -65.95
CA THR A 1100 38.22 -3.78 -66.45
C THR A 1100 37.99 -3.22 -67.86
N GLU A 1101 37.41 -4.01 -68.78
CA GLU A 1101 36.88 -3.44 -70.03
C GLU A 1101 35.83 -2.36 -69.70
N GLU A 1102 35.77 -1.28 -70.48
CA GLU A 1102 34.69 -0.28 -70.45
C GLU A 1102 33.37 -0.92 -70.89
N ASN A 1103 32.82 -1.81 -70.07
CA ASN A 1103 31.46 -2.28 -70.23
C ASN A 1103 30.54 -1.29 -69.49
N GLY A 1104 29.57 -0.76 -70.24
CA GLY A 1104 28.77 0.43 -69.90
C GLY A 1104 28.46 0.62 -68.42
N ASP A 1105 28.67 1.87 -67.98
CA ASP A 1105 28.47 2.40 -66.63
C ASP A 1105 27.35 1.66 -65.86
N ILE A 1106 27.75 0.74 -64.97
CA ILE A 1106 26.86 0.00 -64.07
C ILE A 1106 26.04 0.99 -63.19
N GLY A 1107 26.55 2.20 -62.99
CA GLY A 1107 25.81 3.30 -62.37
C GLY A 1107 24.57 3.72 -63.15
N VAL A 1108 24.53 3.52 -64.48
CA VAL A 1108 23.33 3.76 -65.32
C VAL A 1108 22.28 2.67 -65.07
N LEU A 1109 22.68 1.41 -64.89
CA LEU A 1109 21.78 0.31 -64.54
C LEU A 1109 21.20 0.46 -63.12
N PHE A 1110 22.02 0.85 -62.13
CA PHE A 1110 21.53 1.15 -60.79
C PHE A 1110 20.63 2.39 -60.75
N ARG A 1111 20.93 3.44 -61.52
CA ARG A 1111 20.06 4.63 -61.64
C ARG A 1111 18.73 4.32 -62.34
N PHE A 1112 18.73 3.39 -63.29
CA PHE A 1112 17.53 2.90 -63.97
C PHE A 1112 16.63 2.12 -63.00
N GLN A 1113 17.21 1.27 -62.15
CA GLN A 1113 16.47 0.43 -61.21
C GLN A 1113 15.98 1.21 -59.97
N LEU A 1114 16.64 2.32 -59.62
CA LEU A 1114 16.27 3.22 -58.52
C LEU A 1114 15.36 4.40 -58.95
N GLY A 1115 14.73 4.32 -60.12
CA GLY A 1115 13.59 5.18 -60.47
C GLY A 1115 13.89 6.65 -60.82
N LYS A 1116 15.15 7.02 -61.10
CA LYS A 1116 15.43 8.34 -61.69
C LYS A 1116 15.17 8.29 -63.20
N SER A 1117 14.19 9.06 -63.67
CA SER A 1117 13.83 9.15 -65.09
C SER A 1117 15.03 9.57 -65.94
N ILE A 1118 15.63 8.62 -66.65
CA ILE A 1118 16.63 8.87 -67.66
C ILE A 1118 15.89 9.28 -68.95
N ASN A 1119 16.37 10.35 -69.59
CA ASN A 1119 15.84 10.87 -70.84
C ASN A 1119 15.73 9.75 -71.90
N ALA A 1120 14.54 9.55 -72.47
CA ALA A 1120 14.19 8.43 -73.36
C ALA A 1120 15.12 8.35 -74.60
N ASP A 1121 15.69 9.49 -75.01
CA ASP A 1121 16.62 9.56 -76.14
C ASP A 1121 17.95 8.84 -75.87
N LYS A 1122 18.43 8.85 -74.61
CA LYS A 1122 19.66 8.13 -74.22
C LYS A 1122 19.45 6.62 -74.20
N ILE A 1123 18.25 6.17 -73.83
CA ILE A 1123 17.87 4.75 -73.84
C ILE A 1123 17.71 4.26 -75.28
N ASN A 1124 17.11 5.07 -76.16
CA ASN A 1124 16.99 4.73 -77.58
C ASN A 1124 18.34 4.69 -78.30
N GLN A 1125 19.32 5.50 -77.88
CA GLN A 1125 20.69 5.43 -78.39
C GLN A 1125 21.40 4.14 -77.96
N ILE A 1126 21.31 3.76 -76.68
CA ILE A 1126 21.89 2.50 -76.16
C ILE A 1126 21.21 1.25 -76.76
N ILE A 1127 19.89 1.30 -77.00
CA ILE A 1127 19.14 0.22 -77.66
C ILE A 1127 19.50 0.13 -79.15
N ARG A 1128 19.75 1.26 -79.83
CA ARG A 1128 20.22 1.26 -81.23
C ARG A 1128 21.65 0.72 -81.36
N GLU A 1129 22.53 1.02 -80.42
CA GLU A 1129 23.90 0.49 -80.39
C GLU A 1129 23.91 -1.03 -80.09
N ARG A 1130 23.06 -1.52 -79.17
CA ARG A 1130 22.95 -2.97 -78.89
C ARG A 1130 22.20 -3.78 -79.95
N LYS A 1131 21.25 -3.19 -80.70
CA LYS A 1131 20.61 -3.87 -81.85
C LYS A 1131 21.59 -4.13 -83.00
N PHE A 1132 22.68 -3.38 -83.10
CA PHE A 1132 23.74 -3.62 -84.08
C PHE A 1132 24.65 -4.80 -83.70
N GLU A 1133 24.83 -5.10 -82.41
CA GLU A 1133 25.60 -6.27 -81.95
C GLU A 1133 24.77 -7.56 -81.90
N SER A 1134 23.47 -7.48 -81.58
CA SER A 1134 22.61 -8.69 -81.60
C SER A 1134 22.32 -9.22 -83.01
N ALA A 1135 22.40 -8.37 -84.03
CA ALA A 1135 22.30 -8.77 -85.44
C ALA A 1135 23.54 -9.51 -85.96
N ARG A 1136 24.68 -9.44 -85.24
CA ARG A 1136 25.91 -10.20 -85.54
C ARG A 1136 25.97 -11.54 -84.83
N PHE A 1137 25.16 -11.72 -83.77
CA PHE A 1137 25.06 -12.97 -83.01
C PHE A 1137 23.92 -13.88 -83.51
N SER A 1138 22.92 -13.34 -84.22
CA SER A 1138 21.80 -14.11 -84.78
C SER A 1138 22.08 -14.79 -86.13
N SER A 1139 23.21 -14.50 -86.81
CA SER A 1139 23.58 -15.17 -88.07
C SER A 1139 24.28 -16.52 -87.89
N ASN A 1140 24.67 -16.90 -86.66
CA ASN A 1140 25.33 -18.18 -86.37
C ASN A 1140 24.45 -19.20 -85.62
N PHE A 1141 23.18 -18.89 -85.35
CA PHE A 1141 22.25 -19.78 -84.62
C PHE A 1141 21.05 -20.27 -85.45
N LEU A 1142 20.94 -19.88 -86.72
CA LEU A 1142 19.88 -20.29 -87.65
C LEU A 1142 20.30 -21.43 -88.60
N ASN A 1143 20.94 -22.48 -88.07
CA ASN A 1143 21.18 -23.69 -88.87
C ASN A 1143 20.97 -25.02 -88.11
N LEU A 1144 20.31 -25.01 -86.95
CA LEU A 1144 20.05 -26.22 -86.15
C LEU A 1144 18.73 -26.11 -85.36
N SER A 1145 17.59 -25.95 -86.05
CA SER A 1145 16.29 -26.40 -85.52
C SER A 1145 15.21 -26.52 -86.62
N ASP A 1146 15.48 -27.35 -87.62
CA ASP A 1146 14.40 -28.01 -88.38
C ASP A 1146 14.37 -29.47 -87.94
N ARG A 1147 13.17 -29.96 -87.61
CA ARG A 1147 12.82 -31.17 -86.80
C ARG A 1147 12.79 -30.84 -85.31
N THR A 1148 11.65 -30.67 -84.65
CA THR A 1148 10.41 -31.46 -84.74
C THR A 1148 9.21 -30.63 -84.27
N GLN A 1149 8.24 -30.44 -85.16
CA GLN A 1149 6.83 -30.23 -84.80
C GLN A 1149 6.24 -31.58 -84.37
N ASN A 1150 5.52 -31.61 -83.24
CA ASN A 1150 4.10 -31.99 -83.24
C ASN A 1150 3.45 -31.90 -81.85
N ASN A 1151 2.27 -31.30 -81.86
CA ASN A 1151 1.10 -31.48 -80.99
C ASN A 1151 1.22 -31.09 -79.50
N PHE A 1152 0.58 -29.98 -79.12
CA PHE A 1152 -0.81 -30.00 -78.63
C PHE A 1152 -1.36 -28.56 -78.47
N ILE A 1153 -2.59 -28.38 -78.95
CA ILE A 1153 -3.43 -27.18 -78.83
C ILE A 1153 -4.23 -27.27 -77.53
N VAL A 1154 -4.64 -26.11 -76.99
CA VAL A 1154 -5.93 -25.76 -76.32
C VAL A 1154 -5.64 -24.90 -75.08
N ASP A 1155 -6.38 -23.85 -74.70
CA ASP A 1155 -7.23 -22.79 -75.28
C ASP A 1155 -7.75 -22.02 -74.03
N LYS A 1156 -7.85 -20.67 -74.09
CA LYS A 1156 -8.65 -19.74 -73.24
C LYS A 1156 -8.57 -19.82 -71.70
N GLY A 1157 -8.58 -18.74 -70.92
CA GLY A 1157 -9.03 -17.36 -71.13
C GLY A 1157 -9.69 -16.84 -69.82
N LYS A 1158 -9.90 -15.52 -69.74
CA LYS A 1158 -10.67 -14.73 -68.74
C LYS A 1158 -9.96 -14.42 -67.41
N ASP A 1159 -10.13 -13.28 -66.75
CA ASP A 1159 -10.56 -11.89 -67.06
C ASP A 1159 -10.47 -11.11 -65.73
N CYS A 1160 -9.96 -9.87 -65.78
CA CYS A 1160 -10.55 -8.66 -65.18
C CYS A 1160 -11.36 -8.75 -63.85
N LYS A 1161 -11.23 -7.88 -62.83
CA LYS A 1161 -11.09 -6.41 -62.81
C LYS A 1161 -11.02 -5.93 -61.34
N LYS A 1162 -10.38 -4.75 -61.14
CA LYS A 1162 -10.71 -3.59 -60.26
C LYS A 1162 -11.50 -3.85 -58.96
N GLY A 1163 -11.13 -3.35 -57.78
CA GLY A 1163 -10.33 -2.19 -57.41
C GLY A 1163 -11.16 -1.32 -56.45
N GLU A 1164 -10.60 -0.87 -55.33
CA GLU A 1164 -11.08 0.31 -54.59
C GLU A 1164 -10.01 0.79 -53.60
N VAL A 1165 -10.03 2.10 -53.37
CA VAL A 1165 -8.94 2.96 -52.89
C VAL A 1165 -9.55 3.96 -51.90
N LEU A 1166 -8.76 4.39 -50.90
CA LEU A 1166 -8.89 5.52 -49.96
C LEU A 1166 -9.52 5.21 -48.56
N PRO A 1167 -9.28 6.06 -47.53
CA PRO A 1167 -8.03 6.12 -46.74
C PRO A 1167 -8.34 6.25 -45.23
N PHE A 1168 -7.35 6.29 -44.32
CA PHE A 1168 -7.29 7.25 -43.21
C PHE A 1168 -5.99 7.13 -42.40
N LYS A 1169 -5.36 8.30 -42.21
CA LYS A 1169 -4.30 8.68 -41.24
C LYS A 1169 -4.80 8.49 -39.78
N LEU A 1170 -4.02 8.37 -38.69
CA LEU A 1170 -2.84 9.16 -38.25
C LEU A 1170 -2.27 8.56 -36.94
N SER A 1171 -0.94 8.67 -36.76
CA SER A 1171 -0.17 8.78 -35.47
C SER A 1171 -0.17 7.60 -34.49
N TYR A 1172 0.86 7.25 -33.71
CA TYR A 1172 2.12 7.87 -33.26
C TYR A 1172 3.10 6.72 -32.92
N HIS A 1173 4.40 6.85 -33.23
CA HIS A 1173 5.49 6.56 -32.30
C HIS A 1173 6.80 7.19 -32.77
#